data_AF-A0A9P0LHN1-F1
#
_entry.id   AF-A0A9P0LHN1-F1
#
_cell.length_a   1.000
_cell.length_b   1.000
_cell.length_c   1.000
_cell.angle_alpha   90.00
_cell.angle_beta   90.00
_cell.angle_gamma   90.00
#
_symmetry.space_group_name_H-M   'P 1'
#
loop_
_entity.id
_entity.type
_entity.pdbx_description
1 polymer ?
#
loop_
_entity_poly.entity_id
_entity_poly.type
_entity_poly.pdbx_seq_one_letter_code
_entity_poly.pdbx_strand_id
1 'polypeptide(L)'
;MLHNEIQWKTIVHATKVNHLNGVPVIDHPLKNVVVTERIPRKIFGSQPGTGRTTPISSAAPVQDPLFLALEQLDPLSEFAMLEIDPLSKMAAEMDTPDSLDPKTVANKDVKGNIFKDMDPWSSRKAGILSKYTTSEKLSIVTSFLYEGEKVVVKTQSTAVDKVQHRLEQLDSFEEGSQRKLNVSQAEYIGRIDQLNKELVSAWNSEQRVKALKIAIQCAKLLADTEVLPFYPSKFVLITDILDTFGKLVYERLRVKSDYYKPGSKTPTPLPEDFTPDMVPESAKETCLNWFHKIASIRELVPRLYVETALMKSYNFISSNECADGVLRITEMIHGIGNPLVAIYVRCYLCRVGINLMSQNSNYDFLYANFKAFLDSYQHLFSRCVKLEIAAQKMTMRTYASLYTPALDFILQAVVCTVNESVLADLLNNCKQCNNSSLILHSIMSSFKPSYVAERASDFVNMIVKCFDDCITLCSLLRMLGLCLNVCPPPSEQRRHILTAVWKYVSAFTNPAEYITCVEAWIQYIVVHFSNRDINIILGDIIEHMSPNRNFENFYNDLKIIVGKIVSNNQDFEMLLVMENFLPLIDLFQQEYMKVEVCKNILTNNFTCFTTNDPVTTNALMYLCTVLHDSVNALTPEDEYRQIGEILCNVIRKVDYGRDFEQQMNFYVEARGAFSNIDTVLAELVQRVNCLTVNTRHIVKGIHTRKTADFVRACAAYCFITIPSIVSEKTRLELYLLSGQVALFNQCLGQADACFKAVLSMLSDLQDVTTKSEIFLSSYIRQVLSTLLVVPDNPERGVLSLLKGLLNVIRDLDWNKQNCVLGSLYVNVIDLLSVMSQEEYSYHVDRVESNDSLYGSDTKFLVEINNMCSIIIGEILTLLKDLGICRRQSQLAIELFLRVALRGDLSMKSVSALALNLWQLSLKNGNADVKYMAKTKEYIRKRGMATNDIHLHQLLDKIIFQ
;
A
#
# COMPACT_ATOMS: atom_id res chain seq x y z
N MET A 1 -45.52 8.00 49.29
CA MET A 1 -46.89 7.72 48.83
C MET A 1 -46.86 7.11 47.42
N LEU A 2 -46.36 5.87 47.26
CA LEU A 2 -46.26 5.17 45.96
C LEU A 2 -46.63 3.68 46.14
N HIS A 3 -47.69 3.39 46.90
CA HIS A 3 -48.15 2.02 47.18
C HIS A 3 -49.66 1.83 46.90
N ASN A 4 -50.23 2.65 46.02
CA ASN A 4 -51.52 2.29 45.44
C ASN A 4 -51.25 1.46 44.19
N GLU A 5 -51.88 0.30 44.07
CA GLU A 5 -51.94 -0.47 42.82
C GLU A 5 -52.37 0.47 41.70
N ILE A 6 -51.46 0.78 40.78
CA ILE A 6 -51.75 1.65 39.65
C ILE A 6 -52.48 0.79 38.62
N GLN A 7 -53.80 0.94 38.56
CA GLN A 7 -54.60 0.36 37.48
C GLN A 7 -54.37 1.17 36.20
N TRP A 8 -53.55 0.63 35.29
CA TRP A 8 -53.34 1.20 33.96
C TRP A 8 -54.52 0.84 33.06
N LYS A 9 -54.90 1.80 32.19
CA LYS A 9 -55.81 1.54 31.08
C LYS A 9 -55.27 2.24 29.84
N THR A 10 -55.11 1.48 28.77
CA THR A 10 -54.53 1.98 27.50
C THR A 10 -55.60 2.69 26.67
N ILE A 11 -55.24 3.82 26.05
CA ILE A 11 -56.11 4.50 25.09
C ILE A 11 -56.10 3.72 23.77
N VAL A 12 -57.27 3.20 23.37
CA VAL A 12 -57.50 2.63 22.04
C VAL A 12 -58.02 3.76 21.15
N HIS A 13 -57.25 4.13 20.13
CA HIS A 13 -57.72 5.08 19.13
C HIS A 13 -58.48 4.33 18.05
N ALA A 14 -59.81 4.48 18.01
CA ALA A 14 -60.61 4.02 16.87
C ALA A 14 -60.23 4.85 15.64
N THR A 15 -59.26 4.39 14.86
CA THR A 15 -58.86 5.06 13.63
C THR A 15 -59.78 4.59 12.50
N LYS A 16 -60.86 5.32 12.24
CA LYS A 16 -61.39 5.35 10.87
C LYS A 16 -60.23 5.82 9.98
N VAL A 17 -59.86 4.98 9.01
CA VAL A 17 -58.80 5.19 8.02
C VAL A 17 -58.78 6.62 7.50
N ASN A 18 -58.02 7.47 8.16
CA ASN A 18 -57.48 8.69 7.61
C ASN A 18 -55.98 8.42 7.64
N HIS A 19 -55.41 8.15 6.46
CA HIS A 19 -53.97 8.07 6.30
C HIS A 19 -53.33 9.21 7.10
N LEU A 20 -52.59 8.84 8.16
CA LEU A 20 -51.78 9.80 8.89
C LEU A 20 -50.87 10.47 7.86
N ASN A 21 -51.03 11.77 7.65
CA ASN A 21 -50.10 12.54 6.83
C ASN A 21 -48.71 12.34 7.43
N GLY A 22 -47.88 11.58 6.72
CA GLY A 22 -46.52 11.28 7.13
C GLY A 22 -45.75 12.59 7.33
N VAL A 23 -45.36 12.88 8.56
CA VAL A 23 -44.40 13.95 8.83
C VAL A 23 -43.02 13.36 8.57
N PRO A 24 -42.20 13.93 7.68
CA PRO A 24 -40.84 13.46 7.48
C PRO A 24 -40.05 13.63 8.78
N VAL A 25 -39.63 12.51 9.36
CA VAL A 25 -38.71 12.48 10.49
C VAL A 25 -37.34 12.09 9.95
N ILE A 26 -36.31 12.84 10.36
CA ILE A 26 -34.95 12.74 9.80
C ILE A 26 -34.22 11.49 10.32
N ASP A 27 -34.73 10.83 11.37
CA ASP A 27 -34.20 9.59 11.92
C ASP A 27 -35.32 8.62 12.35
N HIS A 28 -35.03 7.32 12.24
CA HIS A 28 -35.92 6.24 12.71
C HIS A 28 -36.04 6.28 14.25
N PRO A 29 -37.24 6.12 14.84
CA PRO A 29 -37.46 6.26 16.29
C PRO A 29 -36.72 5.23 17.17
N LEU A 30 -36.05 4.25 16.57
CA LEU A 30 -35.24 3.24 17.24
C LEU A 30 -33.76 3.22 16.80
N LYS A 31 -33.27 4.27 16.12
CA LYS A 31 -31.86 4.36 15.72
C LYS A 31 -30.96 4.53 16.96
N ASN A 32 -29.91 3.71 17.08
CA ASN A 32 -28.95 3.81 18.18
C ASN A 32 -28.23 5.17 18.15
N VAL A 33 -28.23 5.85 19.31
CA VAL A 33 -27.49 7.08 19.52
C VAL A 33 -26.02 6.72 19.76
N VAL A 34 -25.18 6.84 18.75
CA VAL A 34 -23.72 6.91 18.94
C VAL A 34 -23.39 8.37 19.26
N VAL A 35 -23.01 8.65 20.50
CA VAL A 35 -22.57 9.99 20.92
C VAL A 35 -21.14 10.20 20.44
N THR A 36 -20.96 10.97 19.37
CA THR A 36 -19.69 11.65 19.11
C THR A 36 -19.83 13.11 19.58
N GLU A 37 -19.15 13.46 20.66
CA GLU A 37 -19.02 14.86 21.09
C GLU A 37 -18.32 15.69 20.01
N ARG A 38 -18.91 16.83 19.64
CA ARG A 38 -18.22 17.90 18.90
C ARG A 38 -18.44 19.24 19.59
N ILE A 39 -17.34 19.80 20.07
CA ILE A 39 -17.20 21.16 20.61
C ILE A 39 -17.41 22.18 19.45
N PRO A 40 -18.15 23.29 19.66
CA PRO A 40 -18.48 24.22 18.58
C PRO A 40 -17.39 25.29 18.38
N ARG A 41 -17.02 25.56 17.13
CA ARG A 41 -16.37 26.84 16.76
C ARG A 41 -17.24 27.63 15.78
N LYS A 42 -17.59 28.84 16.21
CA LYS A 42 -18.22 29.93 15.45
C LYS A 42 -17.31 30.40 14.32
N ILE A 43 -17.87 30.68 13.14
CA ILE A 43 -17.47 31.82 12.29
C ILE A 43 -18.75 32.44 11.71
N PHE A 44 -18.84 33.77 11.79
CA PHE A 44 -19.95 34.60 11.29
C PHE A 44 -19.80 34.85 9.78
N GLY A 45 -20.90 34.61 9.03
CA GLY A 45 -21.37 35.32 7.82
C GLY A 45 -20.51 35.28 6.55
N SER A 46 -21.03 35.10 5.33
CA SER A 46 -22.40 35.04 4.81
C SER A 46 -22.34 34.65 3.31
N GLN A 47 -22.92 33.47 2.96
CA GLN A 47 -23.61 33.02 1.71
C GLN A 47 -23.14 33.44 0.28
N PRO A 48 -23.58 32.76 -0.81
CA PRO A 48 -23.99 31.36 -1.03
C PRO A 48 -23.48 30.72 -2.37
N GLY A 49 -23.68 29.40 -2.55
CA GLY A 49 -24.10 28.84 -3.86
C GLY A 49 -23.18 27.84 -4.61
N THR A 50 -23.48 26.53 -4.46
CA THR A 50 -23.51 25.44 -5.48
C THR A 50 -22.30 25.19 -6.41
N GLY A 51 -21.72 24.00 -6.62
CA GLY A 51 -21.98 22.61 -6.26
C GLY A 51 -21.19 21.67 -7.22
N ARG A 52 -20.83 20.46 -6.76
CA ARG A 52 -20.08 19.34 -7.40
C ARG A 52 -18.53 19.43 -7.43
N THR A 53 -17.70 18.42 -7.10
CA THR A 53 -17.75 17.09 -6.45
C THR A 53 -16.28 16.62 -6.37
N THR A 54 -15.76 16.29 -5.15
CA THR A 54 -14.75 15.24 -4.73
C THR A 54 -13.50 14.93 -5.59
N PRO A 55 -12.42 14.21 -5.10
CA PRO A 55 -12.13 13.67 -3.74
C PRO A 55 -10.65 13.76 -3.23
N ILE A 56 -10.46 13.40 -1.94
CA ILE A 56 -9.37 12.62 -1.26
C ILE A 56 -7.90 13.12 -1.22
N SER A 57 -7.35 13.31 0.00
CA SER A 57 -6.14 12.59 0.51
C SER A 57 -5.66 13.03 1.92
N SER A 58 -5.29 12.03 2.74
CA SER A 58 -4.22 11.94 3.77
C SER A 58 -4.03 12.99 4.88
N ALA A 59 -3.97 12.49 6.12
CA ALA A 59 -3.76 13.22 7.36
C ALA A 59 -2.28 13.52 7.67
N ALA A 60 -2.02 14.73 8.18
CA ALA A 60 -0.79 15.18 8.82
C ALA A 60 -1.10 15.73 10.24
N PRO A 61 -0.16 15.67 11.21
CA PRO A 61 -0.43 15.89 12.62
C PRO A 61 -0.48 17.39 12.98
N VAL A 62 -1.50 17.80 13.72
CA VAL A 62 -1.65 19.18 14.24
C VAL A 62 -0.95 19.27 15.59
N GLN A 63 0.09 20.11 15.66
CA GLN A 63 0.77 20.53 16.88
C GLN A 63 -0.14 21.42 17.75
N ASP A 64 -0.14 21.16 19.05
CA ASP A 64 -0.95 21.88 20.06
C ASP A 64 -0.13 23.04 20.69
N PRO A 65 -0.61 24.31 20.72
CA PRO A 65 0.18 25.49 21.11
C PRO A 65 0.31 25.71 22.64
N LEU A 66 0.19 24.65 23.45
CA LEU A 66 0.28 24.72 24.92
C LEU A 66 1.45 23.92 25.51
N PHE A 67 2.20 23.19 24.68
CA PHE A 67 3.41 22.47 25.10
C PHE A 67 4.64 23.40 25.20
N LEU A 68 4.63 24.56 24.54
CA LEU A 68 5.74 25.51 24.47
C LEU A 68 5.88 26.47 25.67
N ALA A 69 5.04 26.33 26.71
CA ALA A 69 5.01 27.27 27.83
C ALA A 69 5.51 26.69 29.18
N LEU A 70 5.90 25.41 29.24
CA LEU A 70 6.17 24.74 30.53
C LEU A 70 7.47 23.91 30.63
N GLU A 71 8.39 23.93 29.67
CA GLU A 71 9.70 23.30 29.83
C GLU A 71 10.79 24.33 30.14
N GLN A 72 10.98 24.59 31.43
CA GLN A 72 12.22 25.13 31.96
C GLN A 72 13.23 23.99 32.11
N LEU A 73 14.41 24.21 31.54
CA LEU A 73 15.52 23.30 31.30
C LEU A 73 16.13 22.67 32.58
N ASP A 74 16.49 21.38 32.49
CA ASP A 74 17.52 20.74 33.32
C ASP A 74 18.88 20.80 32.57
N PRO A 75 19.95 21.41 33.13
CA PRO A 75 21.20 21.72 32.40
C PRO A 75 22.06 20.51 31.99
N LEU A 76 21.64 19.27 32.29
CA LEU A 76 22.45 18.07 32.03
C LEU A 76 21.99 17.27 30.80
N SER A 77 20.76 17.48 30.32
CA SER A 77 20.21 16.78 29.14
C SER A 77 20.64 17.42 27.80
N GLU A 78 21.08 18.68 27.82
CA GLU A 78 21.54 19.41 26.62
C GLU A 78 22.92 18.93 26.13
N PHE A 79 23.73 18.33 27.00
CA PHE A 79 25.05 17.79 26.63
C PHE A 79 24.97 16.42 25.91
N ALA A 80 23.88 15.67 26.06
CA ALA A 80 23.75 14.31 25.52
C ALA A 80 23.16 14.25 24.10
N MET A 81 22.55 15.33 23.59
CA MET A 81 21.99 15.39 22.22
C MET A 81 22.92 16.05 21.19
N LEU A 82 24.13 16.45 21.57
CA LEU A 82 25.11 17.14 20.71
C LEU A 82 26.21 16.24 20.13
N GLU A 83 26.03 14.92 20.08
CA GLU A 83 26.93 14.03 19.33
C GLU A 83 26.31 13.59 17.99
N ILE A 84 26.09 14.56 17.09
CA ILE A 84 25.90 14.28 15.66
C ILE A 84 26.93 15.13 14.91
N ASP A 85 27.81 14.45 14.17
CA ASP A 85 28.91 15.02 13.39
C ASP A 85 28.42 16.19 12.49
N PRO A 86 29.05 17.38 12.57
CA PRO A 86 28.75 18.53 11.72
C PRO A 86 28.70 18.24 10.21
N LEU A 87 29.36 17.18 9.72
CA LEU A 87 29.33 16.79 8.30
C LEU A 87 27.98 16.20 7.86
N SER A 88 27.29 15.50 8.74
CA SER A 88 26.00 14.84 8.44
C SER A 88 24.84 15.84 8.35
N LYS A 89 24.95 16.99 9.04
CA LYS A 89 24.02 18.12 8.89
C LYS A 89 24.22 18.86 7.56
N MET A 90 25.47 19.07 7.14
CA MET A 90 25.75 19.66 5.82
C MET A 90 25.29 18.79 4.65
N ALA A 91 25.33 17.46 4.77
CA ALA A 91 24.82 16.56 3.75
C ALA A 91 23.28 16.57 3.63
N ALA A 92 22.57 16.73 4.74
CA ALA A 92 21.10 16.78 4.76
C ALA A 92 20.54 18.13 4.28
N GLU A 93 21.28 19.22 4.45
CA GLU A 93 20.90 20.56 3.97
C GLU A 93 21.25 20.81 2.49
N MET A 94 22.05 19.93 1.86
CA MET A 94 22.46 20.06 0.45
C MET A 94 21.48 19.41 -0.55
N ASP A 95 20.48 18.65 -0.09
CA ASP A 95 19.59 17.81 -0.91
C ASP A 95 18.12 18.28 -0.97
N THR A 96 17.79 19.49 -0.53
CA THR A 96 16.46 20.09 -0.76
C THR A 96 16.45 20.92 -2.05
N PRO A 97 15.65 20.59 -3.08
CA PRO A 97 15.35 21.56 -4.13
C PRO A 97 14.39 22.61 -3.54
N ASP A 98 14.74 23.89 -3.66
CA ASP A 98 13.95 25.04 -3.20
C ASP A 98 12.45 24.87 -3.47
N SER A 99 11.66 24.65 -2.42
CA SER A 99 10.21 24.76 -2.45
C SER A 99 9.82 26.22 -2.30
N LEU A 100 9.68 26.92 -3.43
CA LEU A 100 8.85 28.12 -3.51
C LEU A 100 7.38 27.69 -3.58
N ASP A 101 6.56 28.26 -2.69
CA ASP A 101 5.11 28.10 -2.67
C ASP A 101 4.48 28.40 -4.05
N PRO A 102 3.51 27.59 -4.51
CA PRO A 102 2.92 27.71 -5.82
C PRO A 102 1.76 28.70 -5.79
N LYS A 103 1.95 29.89 -6.39
CA LYS A 103 0.90 30.65 -7.09
C LYS A 103 1.52 31.85 -7.78
N THR A 104 1.11 32.07 -9.03
CA THR A 104 1.42 33.20 -9.92
C THR A 104 2.79 33.20 -10.61
N VAL A 105 2.95 32.42 -11.69
CA VAL A 105 3.28 32.95 -13.04
C VAL A 105 2.78 31.92 -14.06
N ALA A 106 1.86 32.35 -14.92
CA ALA A 106 1.39 31.59 -16.07
C ALA A 106 2.43 31.60 -17.20
N ASN A 107 2.57 30.46 -17.89
CA ASN A 107 3.16 30.24 -19.21
C ASN A 107 4.55 30.84 -19.51
N LYS A 108 5.59 30.03 -19.25
CA LYS A 108 6.72 29.87 -20.17
C LYS A 108 6.98 28.38 -20.37
N ASP A 109 6.73 27.89 -21.58
CA ASP A 109 7.09 26.54 -22.03
C ASP A 109 8.60 26.30 -21.84
N VAL A 110 8.98 25.55 -20.81
CA VAL A 110 10.34 25.01 -20.68
C VAL A 110 10.39 23.73 -21.51
N LYS A 111 10.96 23.83 -22.72
CA LYS A 111 11.26 22.69 -23.60
C LYS A 111 12.08 21.63 -22.84
N GLY A 112 11.69 20.36 -22.99
CA GLY A 112 12.13 19.23 -22.16
C GLY A 112 13.61 18.86 -22.28
N ASN A 113 14.18 18.37 -21.18
CA ASN A 113 15.54 17.81 -21.10
C ASN A 113 15.61 16.47 -21.86
N ILE A 114 16.47 16.37 -22.88
CA ILE A 114 16.62 15.21 -23.79
C ILE A 114 16.97 13.91 -23.02
N PHE A 115 17.67 14.02 -21.89
CA PHE A 115 18.12 12.87 -21.09
C PHE A 115 17.22 12.54 -19.89
N LYS A 116 15.99 13.07 -19.84
CA LYS A 116 15.07 12.86 -18.72
C LYS A 116 14.72 11.37 -18.48
N ASP A 117 14.73 10.57 -19.54
CA ASP A 117 14.39 9.14 -19.50
C ASP A 117 15.58 8.24 -19.11
N MET A 118 16.77 8.80 -18.86
CA MET A 118 17.93 8.03 -18.39
C MET A 118 17.94 7.88 -16.86
N ASP A 119 18.37 6.71 -16.37
CA ASP A 119 18.56 6.50 -14.93
C ASP A 119 19.62 7.46 -14.37
N PRO A 120 19.36 8.11 -13.23
CA PRO A 120 20.35 8.94 -12.55
C PRO A 120 21.65 8.18 -12.27
N TRP A 121 22.79 8.84 -12.44
CA TRP A 121 24.11 8.25 -12.19
C TRP A 121 24.27 7.72 -10.76
N SER A 122 23.62 8.34 -9.78
CA SER A 122 23.63 7.90 -8.37
C SER A 122 23.05 6.49 -8.19
N SER A 123 21.94 6.19 -8.87
CA SER A 123 21.32 4.85 -8.87
C SER A 123 22.27 3.81 -9.47
N ARG A 124 22.88 4.13 -10.62
CA ARG A 124 23.86 3.25 -11.29
C ARG A 124 25.09 2.99 -10.43
N LYS A 125 25.60 4.03 -9.76
CA LYS A 125 26.71 3.94 -8.81
C LYS A 125 26.42 2.95 -7.69
N ALA A 126 25.25 3.03 -7.07
CA ALA A 126 24.86 2.10 -6.00
C ALA A 126 24.82 0.64 -6.51
N GLY A 127 24.28 0.41 -7.72
CA GLY A 127 24.26 -0.91 -8.35
C GLY A 127 25.64 -1.46 -8.72
N ILE A 128 26.57 -0.60 -9.13
CA ILE A 128 27.96 -1.00 -9.44
C ILE A 128 28.69 -1.42 -8.15
N LEU A 129 28.60 -0.60 -7.10
CA LEU A 129 29.30 -0.86 -5.83
C LEU A 129 28.82 -2.12 -5.12
N SER A 130 27.53 -2.48 -5.26
CA SER A 130 26.99 -3.72 -4.68
C SER A 130 27.37 -4.97 -5.48
N LYS A 131 27.44 -4.87 -6.81
CA LYS A 131 27.68 -6.02 -7.70
C LYS A 131 29.16 -6.37 -7.87
N TYR A 132 30.04 -5.38 -7.96
CA TYR A 132 31.46 -5.58 -8.29
C TYR A 132 32.33 -5.48 -7.04
N THR A 133 32.32 -6.54 -6.24
CA THR A 133 33.10 -6.69 -5.00
C THR A 133 34.25 -7.68 -5.18
N THR A 134 35.23 -7.67 -4.29
CA THR A 134 36.38 -8.59 -4.33
C THR A 134 36.87 -8.97 -2.94
N SER A 135 37.35 -10.21 -2.82
CA SER A 135 38.09 -10.72 -1.65
C SER A 135 39.61 -10.72 -1.86
N GLU A 136 40.07 -10.36 -3.06
CA GLU A 136 41.49 -10.26 -3.39
C GLU A 136 42.13 -9.01 -2.78
N LYS A 137 43.43 -9.07 -2.49
CA LYS A 137 44.16 -7.93 -1.95
C LYS A 137 44.41 -6.90 -3.06
N LEU A 138 43.88 -5.70 -2.86
CA LEU A 138 44.01 -4.57 -3.78
C LEU A 138 45.32 -3.84 -3.51
N SER A 139 46.07 -3.47 -4.56
CA SER A 139 47.29 -2.69 -4.37
C SER A 139 47.01 -1.19 -4.39
N ILE A 140 47.65 -0.45 -3.50
CA ILE A 140 47.67 1.01 -3.51
C ILE A 140 49.14 1.46 -3.43
N VAL A 141 49.55 2.30 -4.38
CA VAL A 141 50.89 2.91 -4.39
C VAL A 141 50.84 4.18 -3.54
N THR A 142 51.38 4.13 -2.32
CA THR A 142 51.44 5.28 -1.41
C THR A 142 52.82 5.92 -1.50
N SER A 143 53.00 6.90 -2.38
CA SER A 143 54.31 7.54 -2.61
C SER A 143 54.56 8.79 -1.75
N PHE A 144 53.60 9.26 -0.94
CA PHE A 144 53.72 10.57 -0.28
C PHE A 144 53.17 10.66 1.18
N LEU A 145 52.78 9.56 1.82
CA LEU A 145 51.91 9.62 3.02
C LEU A 145 52.39 8.82 4.24
N TYR A 146 53.69 8.58 4.41
CA TYR A 146 54.23 8.07 5.68
C TYR A 146 55.28 9.03 6.25
N GLU A 147 54.81 10.16 6.79
CA GLU A 147 55.52 10.87 7.87
C GLU A 147 54.83 10.48 9.19
N GLY A 148 55.26 9.35 9.74
CA GLY A 148 54.65 8.74 10.92
C GLY A 148 55.68 8.12 11.84
N GLU A 149 56.80 8.80 12.08
CA GLU A 149 57.68 8.48 13.22
C GLU A 149 57.92 9.73 14.06
N LYS A 150 57.59 9.60 15.35
CA LYS A 150 57.61 10.66 16.36
C LYS A 150 59.02 11.22 16.53
N VAL A 151 59.28 12.43 16.03
CA VAL A 151 60.45 13.20 16.45
C VAL A 151 59.99 14.32 17.38
N VAL A 152 60.19 14.07 18.67
CA VAL A 152 60.09 15.07 19.74
C VAL A 152 61.31 15.99 19.63
N VAL A 153 61.20 17.23 19.14
CA VAL A 153 62.15 18.29 19.51
C VAL A 153 61.50 19.68 19.51
N LYS A 154 61.89 20.42 20.56
CA LYS A 154 61.55 21.77 21.02
C LYS A 154 61.65 22.89 19.98
N THR A 155 60.85 23.92 20.25
CA THR A 155 60.91 25.30 19.79
C THR A 155 62.34 25.85 19.65
N GLN A 156 62.70 26.40 18.48
CA GLN A 156 63.52 27.62 18.31
C GLN A 156 63.74 28.02 16.84
N SER A 157 64.18 29.27 16.66
CA SER A 157 64.09 30.13 15.46
C SER A 157 65.44 30.42 14.80
N THR A 158 65.55 30.43 13.46
CA THR A 158 66.25 31.44 12.62
C THR A 158 66.20 31.11 11.11
N ALA A 159 66.53 32.09 10.25
CA ALA A 159 66.24 32.11 8.80
C ALA A 159 67.16 31.23 7.91
N VAL A 160 68.27 30.71 8.43
CA VAL A 160 69.20 29.86 7.66
C VAL A 160 68.63 28.44 7.50
N ASP A 161 67.91 27.95 8.51
CA ASP A 161 67.24 26.64 8.47
C ASP A 161 66.09 26.59 7.47
N LYS A 162 65.48 27.72 7.07
CA LYS A 162 64.42 27.71 6.04
C LYS A 162 64.93 27.40 4.64
N VAL A 163 66.19 27.70 4.35
CA VAL A 163 66.81 27.37 3.07
C VAL A 163 67.31 25.92 3.11
N GLN A 164 67.90 25.49 4.22
CA GLN A 164 68.32 24.11 4.42
C GLN A 164 67.13 23.14 4.46
N HIS A 165 66.02 23.50 5.11
CA HIS A 165 64.75 22.75 5.10
C HIS A 165 64.06 22.77 3.73
N ARG A 166 64.32 23.75 2.85
CA ARG A 166 63.84 23.75 1.46
C ARG A 166 64.71 22.88 0.55
N LEU A 167 66.00 22.78 0.83
CA LEU A 167 66.93 21.88 0.13
C LEU A 167 66.80 20.42 0.61
N GLU A 168 66.58 20.18 1.90
CA GLU A 168 66.23 18.86 2.45
C GLU A 168 64.82 18.42 1.99
N GLN A 169 63.90 19.37 1.75
CA GLN A 169 62.64 19.15 1.01
C GLN A 169 62.82 19.10 -0.52
N LEU A 170 64.03 19.14 -1.07
CA LEU A 170 64.27 18.82 -2.49
C LEU A 170 65.02 17.49 -2.60
N ASP A 171 65.98 17.21 -1.71
CA ASP A 171 66.70 15.94 -1.64
C ASP A 171 65.82 14.78 -1.17
N SER A 172 64.82 15.01 -0.31
CA SER A 172 63.83 13.98 0.08
C SER A 172 62.80 13.64 -1.01
N PHE A 173 62.78 14.38 -2.13
CA PHE A 173 61.78 14.19 -3.20
C PHE A 173 62.24 13.26 -4.33
N GLU A 174 63.55 12.98 -4.46
CA GLU A 174 64.05 12.17 -5.59
C GLU A 174 64.18 10.66 -5.31
N GLU A 175 64.25 10.22 -4.05
CA GLU A 175 64.44 8.78 -3.72
C GLU A 175 63.46 8.26 -2.65
N GLY A 176 62.17 8.21 -2.99
CA GLY A 176 61.14 7.55 -2.18
C GLY A 176 60.71 6.21 -2.78
N SER A 177 61.16 5.09 -2.21
CA SER A 177 60.74 3.73 -2.56
C SER A 177 59.21 3.60 -2.64
N GLN A 178 58.68 3.37 -3.86
CA GLN A 178 57.26 3.09 -4.08
C GLN A 178 56.88 1.76 -3.41
N ARG A 179 56.37 1.81 -2.18
CA ARG A 179 55.82 0.61 -1.52
C ARG A 179 54.39 0.37 -2.01
N LYS A 180 54.18 -0.74 -2.73
CA LYS A 180 52.84 -1.29 -3.02
C LYS A 180 52.29 -1.90 -1.73
N LEU A 181 51.21 -1.34 -1.19
CA LEU A 181 50.48 -1.88 -0.04
C LEU A 181 49.31 -2.71 -0.55
N ASN A 182 49.22 -3.95 -0.09
CA ASN A 182 48.12 -4.87 -0.41
C ASN A 182 47.06 -4.77 0.69
N VAL A 183 45.90 -4.20 0.37
CA VAL A 183 44.80 -3.90 1.32
C VAL A 183 43.53 -4.66 0.97
N SER A 184 42.63 -4.85 1.94
CA SER A 184 41.29 -5.39 1.71
C SER A 184 40.35 -4.39 1.01
N GLN A 185 39.19 -4.82 0.50
CA GLN A 185 38.19 -3.93 -0.12
C GLN A 185 37.74 -2.80 0.82
N ALA A 186 37.46 -3.10 2.10
CA ALA A 186 37.01 -2.09 3.07
C ALA A 186 38.11 -1.08 3.39
N GLU A 187 39.35 -1.55 3.56
CA GLU A 187 40.52 -0.69 3.75
C GLU A 187 40.84 0.14 2.51
N TYR A 188 40.64 -0.42 1.31
CA TYR A 188 40.77 0.32 0.05
C TYR A 188 39.78 1.48 -0.01
N ILE A 189 38.49 1.22 0.24
CA ILE A 189 37.45 2.26 0.27
C ILE A 189 37.79 3.32 1.32
N GLY A 190 38.12 2.92 2.55
CA GLY A 190 38.52 3.85 3.60
C GLY A 190 39.75 4.69 3.24
N ARG A 191 40.70 4.13 2.48
CA ARG A 191 41.88 4.87 2.01
C ARG A 191 41.57 5.83 0.86
N ILE A 192 40.63 5.49 -0.02
CA ILE A 192 40.12 6.41 -1.05
C ILE A 192 39.36 7.57 -0.38
N ASP A 193 38.53 7.30 0.62
CA ASP A 193 37.84 8.36 1.39
C ASP A 193 38.84 9.26 2.12
N GLN A 194 39.91 8.69 2.68
CA GLN A 194 40.99 9.45 3.29
C GLN A 194 41.70 10.35 2.26
N LEU A 195 41.98 9.85 1.05
CA LEU A 195 42.55 10.67 -0.03
C LEU A 195 41.61 11.82 -0.43
N ASN A 196 40.28 11.59 -0.41
CA ASN A 196 39.31 12.66 -0.67
C ASN A 196 39.33 13.73 0.44
N LYS A 197 39.36 13.32 1.71
CA LYS A 197 39.49 14.24 2.86
C LYS A 197 40.80 15.04 2.81
N GLU A 198 41.90 14.39 2.45
CA GLU A 198 43.21 15.03 2.28
C GLU A 198 43.21 16.01 1.11
N LEU A 199 42.53 15.69 0.00
CA LEU A 199 42.37 16.59 -1.14
C LEU A 199 41.64 17.87 -0.73
N VAL A 200 40.51 17.75 -0.03
CA VAL A 200 39.72 18.89 0.45
C VAL A 200 40.50 19.69 1.50
N SER A 201 41.18 19.02 2.43
CA SER A 201 42.02 19.67 3.44
C SER A 201 43.18 20.46 2.81
N ALA A 202 43.89 19.85 1.86
CA ALA A 202 44.96 20.50 1.11
C ALA A 202 44.45 21.69 0.29
N TRP A 203 43.23 21.59 -0.27
CA TRP A 203 42.60 22.68 -1.00
C TRP A 203 42.27 23.87 -0.09
N ASN A 204 41.67 23.60 1.08
CA ASN A 204 41.30 24.60 2.08
C ASN A 204 42.53 25.27 2.72
N SER A 205 43.65 24.54 2.83
CA SER A 205 44.95 25.06 3.28
C SER A 205 45.75 25.75 2.17
N GLU A 206 45.12 26.07 1.04
CA GLU A 206 45.71 26.71 -0.15
C GLU A 206 46.87 25.94 -0.83
N GLN A 207 47.10 24.67 -0.48
CA GLN A 207 48.14 23.81 -1.06
C GLN A 207 47.70 23.22 -2.42
N ARG A 208 47.48 24.08 -3.42
CA ARG A 208 46.90 23.69 -4.73
C ARG A 208 47.74 22.69 -5.52
N VAL A 209 49.07 22.76 -5.40
CA VAL A 209 49.97 21.79 -6.03
C VAL A 209 49.82 20.41 -5.38
N LYS A 210 49.64 20.35 -4.05
CA LYS A 210 49.38 19.10 -3.33
C LYS A 210 48.03 18.51 -3.74
N ALA A 211 46.98 19.33 -3.81
CA ALA A 211 45.66 18.90 -4.29
C ALA A 211 45.70 18.33 -5.73
N LEU A 212 46.42 19.00 -6.65
CA LEU A 212 46.61 18.49 -8.01
C LEU A 212 47.39 17.16 -8.02
N LYS A 213 48.43 17.02 -7.19
CA LYS A 213 49.19 15.76 -7.06
C LYS A 213 48.29 14.62 -6.56
N ILE A 214 47.41 14.88 -5.58
CA ILE A 214 46.45 13.88 -5.08
C ILE A 214 45.47 13.48 -6.19
N ALA A 215 44.92 14.43 -6.97
CA ALA A 215 44.04 14.12 -8.09
C ALA A 215 44.73 13.27 -9.16
N ILE A 216 45.99 13.59 -9.51
CA ILE A 216 46.80 12.78 -10.44
C ILE A 216 47.03 11.37 -9.89
N GLN A 217 47.34 11.24 -8.59
CA GLN A 217 47.53 9.93 -7.95
C GLN A 217 46.25 9.09 -7.99
N CYS A 218 45.10 9.70 -7.71
CA CYS A 218 43.81 9.01 -7.81
C CYS A 218 43.57 8.54 -9.25
N ALA A 219 43.78 9.39 -10.26
CA ALA A 219 43.63 9.02 -11.66
C ALA A 219 44.62 7.92 -12.12
N LYS A 220 45.82 7.84 -11.53
CA LYS A 220 46.78 6.75 -11.79
C LYS A 220 46.27 5.38 -11.34
N LEU A 221 45.49 5.31 -10.27
CA LEU A 221 44.90 4.05 -9.80
C LEU A 221 43.92 3.44 -10.81
N LEU A 222 43.39 4.24 -11.75
CA LEU A 222 42.55 3.77 -12.86
C LEU A 222 43.35 3.16 -14.02
N ALA A 223 44.65 3.40 -14.11
CA ALA A 223 45.50 2.72 -15.09
C ALA A 223 45.85 1.28 -14.67
N ASP A 224 45.73 0.97 -13.38
CA ASP A 224 46.02 -0.34 -12.82
C ASP A 224 44.88 -1.35 -13.08
N THR A 225 45.22 -2.56 -13.55
CA THR A 225 44.26 -3.66 -13.79
C THR A 225 44.61 -4.94 -13.04
N GLU A 226 45.40 -4.85 -11.97
CA GLU A 226 45.80 -6.01 -11.14
C GLU A 226 44.59 -6.83 -10.62
N VAL A 227 43.47 -6.17 -10.27
CA VAL A 227 42.22 -6.83 -9.85
C VAL A 227 41.07 -6.38 -10.76
N LEU A 228 40.81 -7.14 -11.82
CA LEU A 228 39.78 -6.83 -12.82
C LEU A 228 38.35 -6.83 -12.25
N PRO A 229 37.92 -7.78 -11.39
CA PRO A 229 36.53 -7.84 -10.91
C PRO A 229 36.06 -6.59 -10.16
N PHE A 230 36.98 -5.90 -9.50
CA PHE A 230 36.70 -4.68 -8.71
C PHE A 230 36.82 -3.39 -9.53
N TYR A 231 37.29 -3.46 -10.79
CA TYR A 231 37.56 -2.29 -11.62
C TYR A 231 36.35 -1.34 -11.77
N PRO A 232 35.10 -1.83 -12.00
CA PRO A 232 33.93 -0.94 -12.08
C PRO A 232 33.69 -0.14 -10.80
N SER A 233 33.83 -0.77 -9.63
CA SER A 233 33.70 -0.11 -8.32
C SER A 233 34.83 0.90 -8.08
N LYS A 234 36.06 0.51 -8.42
CA LYS A 234 37.23 1.40 -8.36
C LYS A 234 37.03 2.66 -9.21
N PHE A 235 36.51 2.50 -10.42
CA PHE A 235 36.19 3.61 -11.32
C PHE A 235 35.24 4.62 -10.67
N VAL A 236 34.12 4.14 -10.13
CA VAL A 236 33.11 5.01 -9.52
C VAL A 236 33.70 5.81 -8.36
N LEU A 237 34.39 5.15 -7.42
CA LEU A 237 34.98 5.79 -6.24
C LEU A 237 36.00 6.88 -6.60
N ILE A 238 36.87 6.60 -7.57
CA ILE A 238 37.92 7.56 -7.96
C ILE A 238 37.33 8.73 -8.74
N THR A 239 36.36 8.49 -9.63
CA THR A 239 35.76 9.59 -10.40
C THR A 239 35.00 10.58 -9.53
N ASP A 240 34.49 10.18 -8.34
CA ASP A 240 33.91 11.13 -7.37
C ASP A 240 34.95 12.12 -6.81
N ILE A 241 36.17 11.64 -6.54
CA ILE A 241 37.28 12.49 -6.10
C ILE A 241 37.67 13.46 -7.22
N LEU A 242 37.74 12.97 -8.45
CA LEU A 242 38.04 13.81 -9.62
C LEU A 242 36.96 14.86 -9.85
N ASP A 243 35.68 14.51 -9.70
CA ASP A 243 34.57 15.44 -9.81
C ASP A 243 34.62 16.50 -8.69
N THR A 244 34.98 16.10 -7.46
CA THR A 244 35.20 17.03 -6.34
C THR A 244 36.34 18.00 -6.67
N PHE A 245 37.47 17.50 -7.16
CA PHE A 245 38.59 18.32 -7.59
C PHE A 245 38.19 19.31 -8.71
N GLY A 246 37.47 18.83 -9.73
CA GLY A 246 36.97 19.66 -10.84
C GLY A 246 36.05 20.78 -10.37
N LYS A 247 35.11 20.47 -9.46
CA LYS A 247 34.21 21.46 -8.83
C LYS A 247 35.00 22.51 -8.05
N LEU A 248 35.93 22.10 -7.22
CA LEU A 248 36.78 23.00 -6.43
C LEU A 248 37.55 23.97 -7.34
N VAL A 249 38.17 23.46 -8.42
CA VAL A 249 38.87 24.30 -9.41
C VAL A 249 37.92 25.28 -10.08
N TYR A 250 36.74 24.82 -10.51
CA TYR A 250 35.73 25.64 -11.16
C TYR A 250 35.22 26.77 -10.25
N GLU A 251 34.89 26.47 -9.00
CA GLU A 251 34.44 27.46 -8.00
C GLU A 251 35.51 28.52 -7.75
N ARG A 252 36.78 28.11 -7.65
CA ARG A 252 37.89 29.06 -7.52
C ARG A 252 37.99 29.99 -8.72
N LEU A 253 37.86 29.45 -9.94
CA LEU A 253 37.87 30.27 -11.14
C LEU A 253 36.69 31.24 -11.14
N ARG A 254 35.51 30.81 -10.71
CA ARG A 254 34.32 31.67 -10.56
C ARG A 254 34.56 32.83 -9.57
N VAL A 255 35.09 32.55 -8.38
CA VAL A 255 35.43 33.57 -7.36
C VAL A 255 36.48 34.55 -7.87
N LYS A 256 37.49 34.07 -8.61
CA LYS A 256 38.51 34.94 -9.22
C LYS A 256 37.99 35.80 -10.37
N SER A 257 36.82 35.48 -10.89
CA SER A 257 36.24 36.11 -12.06
C SER A 257 35.12 37.10 -11.71
N ASP A 258 35.03 37.52 -10.44
CA ASP A 258 34.17 38.63 -10.01
C ASP A 258 34.48 39.87 -10.87
N TYR A 259 33.45 40.43 -11.50
CA TYR A 259 33.58 41.56 -12.42
C TYR A 259 32.84 42.79 -11.88
N TYR A 260 33.32 43.97 -12.27
CA TYR A 260 32.65 45.23 -12.00
C TYR A 260 31.75 45.57 -13.19
N LYS A 261 30.44 45.67 -12.97
CA LYS A 261 29.52 46.17 -14.00
C LYS A 261 29.93 47.60 -14.41
N PRO A 262 29.90 47.98 -15.70
CA PRO A 262 30.17 49.36 -16.12
C PRO A 262 29.29 50.35 -15.34
N GLY A 263 29.93 51.21 -14.52
CA GLY A 263 29.26 52.19 -13.67
C GLY A 263 29.01 51.78 -12.21
N SER A 264 29.35 50.56 -11.79
CA SER A 264 29.26 50.12 -10.39
C SER A 264 30.64 49.86 -9.78
N LYS A 265 30.83 50.27 -8.52
CA LYS A 265 32.04 49.99 -7.71
C LYS A 265 31.92 48.71 -6.87
N THR A 266 30.81 47.98 -6.96
CA THR A 266 30.61 46.73 -6.23
C THR A 266 30.96 45.52 -7.12
N PRO A 267 31.84 44.61 -6.66
CA PRO A 267 32.11 43.37 -7.37
C PRO A 267 30.83 42.52 -7.40
N THR A 268 30.46 42.02 -8.58
CA THR A 268 29.29 41.17 -8.77
C THR A 268 29.75 39.78 -9.17
N PRO A 269 29.26 38.70 -8.53
CA PRO A 269 29.60 37.33 -8.91
C PRO A 269 29.08 37.03 -10.32
N LEU A 270 29.80 36.17 -11.04
CA LEU A 270 29.36 35.73 -12.38
C LEU A 270 28.01 35.01 -12.33
N PRO A 271 27.07 35.38 -13.22
CA PRO A 271 25.85 34.60 -13.48
C PRO A 271 26.17 33.15 -13.85
N GLU A 272 25.20 32.24 -13.71
CA GLU A 272 25.40 30.83 -14.08
C GLU A 272 25.60 30.63 -15.59
N ASP A 273 24.94 31.46 -16.41
CA ASP A 273 25.06 31.49 -17.87
C ASP A 273 25.98 32.63 -18.35
N PHE A 274 27.20 32.70 -17.82
CA PHE A 274 28.16 33.73 -18.24
C PHE A 274 28.77 33.42 -19.61
N THR A 275 29.19 34.47 -20.32
CA THR A 275 29.94 34.36 -21.59
C THR A 275 31.43 34.60 -21.36
N PRO A 276 32.33 34.06 -22.19
CA PRO A 276 33.78 34.26 -22.05
C PRO A 276 34.22 35.74 -22.04
N ASP A 277 33.46 36.62 -22.70
CA ASP A 277 33.72 38.07 -22.73
C ASP A 277 33.52 38.75 -21.37
N MET A 278 32.73 38.15 -20.48
CA MET A 278 32.46 38.65 -19.12
C MET A 278 33.55 38.25 -18.12
N VAL A 279 34.49 37.38 -18.52
CA VAL A 279 35.53 36.84 -17.66
C VAL A 279 36.79 37.73 -17.71
N PRO A 280 37.30 38.20 -16.57
CA PRO A 280 38.54 39.00 -16.53
C PRO A 280 39.75 38.22 -17.06
N GLU A 281 40.68 38.92 -17.72
CA GLU A 281 41.85 38.26 -18.33
C GLU A 281 42.78 37.56 -17.34
N SER A 282 42.86 38.07 -16.10
CA SER A 282 43.60 37.41 -15.01
C SER A 282 43.02 36.04 -14.63
N ALA A 283 41.71 35.86 -14.76
CA ALA A 283 41.04 34.60 -14.52
C ALA A 283 41.17 33.65 -15.73
N LYS A 284 41.11 34.17 -16.97
CA LYS A 284 41.41 33.38 -18.18
C LYS A 284 42.83 32.84 -18.17
N GLU A 285 43.80 33.67 -17.81
CA GLU A 285 45.20 33.26 -17.65
C GLU A 285 45.35 32.21 -16.53
N THR A 286 44.65 32.38 -15.41
CA THR A 286 44.63 31.36 -14.33
C THR A 286 44.03 30.03 -14.83
N CYS A 287 43.00 30.08 -15.67
CA CYS A 287 42.38 28.90 -16.28
C CYS A 287 43.32 28.19 -17.26
N LEU A 288 43.94 28.93 -18.19
CA LEU A 288 44.95 28.41 -19.12
C LEU A 288 46.13 27.77 -18.39
N ASN A 289 46.59 28.38 -17.28
CA ASN A 289 47.63 27.81 -16.43
C ASN A 289 47.26 26.44 -15.84
N TRP A 290 45.98 26.19 -15.54
CA TRP A 290 45.53 24.86 -15.13
C TRP A 290 45.63 23.85 -16.28
N PHE A 291 45.17 24.23 -17.48
CA PHE A 291 45.26 23.35 -18.65
C PHE A 291 46.70 23.07 -19.08
N HIS A 292 47.60 24.05 -19.02
CA HIS A 292 49.03 23.82 -19.28
C HIS A 292 49.67 22.86 -18.27
N LYS A 293 49.27 22.94 -16.99
CA LYS A 293 49.74 22.01 -15.95
C LYS A 293 49.18 20.59 -16.13
N ILE A 294 47.97 20.46 -16.69
CA ILE A 294 47.39 19.16 -17.02
C ILE A 294 48.07 18.58 -18.26
N ALA A 295 48.28 19.40 -19.30
CA ALA A 295 48.95 19.00 -20.52
C ALA A 295 50.38 18.50 -20.29
N SER A 296 51.07 19.00 -19.25
CA SER A 296 52.42 18.55 -18.88
C SER A 296 52.48 17.21 -18.13
N ILE A 297 51.35 16.60 -17.79
CA ILE A 297 51.29 15.24 -17.25
C ILE A 297 51.73 14.26 -18.36
N ARG A 298 52.81 13.51 -18.09
CA ARG A 298 53.41 12.58 -19.07
C ARG A 298 52.56 11.34 -19.35
N GLU A 299 51.89 10.81 -18.32
CA GLU A 299 51.08 9.60 -18.44
C GLU A 299 49.72 9.91 -19.05
N LEU A 300 49.32 9.13 -20.06
CA LEU A 300 48.10 9.39 -20.84
C LEU A 300 46.83 9.28 -19.98
N VAL A 301 46.64 8.17 -19.25
CA VAL A 301 45.39 7.91 -18.51
C VAL A 301 45.12 8.98 -17.44
N PRO A 302 46.07 9.31 -16.54
CA PRO A 302 45.87 10.39 -15.57
C PRO A 302 45.60 11.75 -16.21
N ARG A 303 46.28 12.05 -17.32
CA ARG A 303 46.06 13.29 -18.07
C ARG A 303 44.63 13.40 -18.56
N LEU A 304 44.11 12.36 -19.25
CA LEU A 304 42.76 12.37 -19.81
C LEU A 304 41.69 12.49 -18.71
N TYR A 305 41.83 11.77 -17.60
CA TYR A 305 40.88 11.84 -16.49
C TYR A 305 40.85 13.22 -15.81
N VAL A 306 42.02 13.79 -15.48
CA VAL A 306 42.09 15.10 -14.83
C VAL A 306 41.64 16.21 -15.78
N GLU A 307 41.99 16.12 -17.07
CA GLU A 307 41.50 17.05 -18.10
C GLU A 307 39.98 16.98 -18.23
N THR A 308 39.42 15.76 -18.29
CA THR A 308 37.96 15.54 -18.36
C THR A 308 37.25 16.14 -17.16
N ALA A 309 37.79 15.98 -15.94
CA ALA A 309 37.22 16.55 -14.72
C ALA A 309 37.17 18.10 -14.73
N LEU A 310 38.10 18.75 -15.43
CA LEU A 310 38.17 20.20 -15.56
C LEU A 310 37.43 20.75 -16.78
N MET A 311 36.75 19.91 -17.57
CA MET A 311 36.15 20.33 -18.84
C MET A 311 35.19 21.51 -18.71
N LYS A 312 34.44 21.62 -17.59
CA LYS A 312 33.58 22.78 -17.32
C LYS A 312 34.33 24.10 -17.29
N SER A 313 35.61 24.07 -16.96
CA SER A 313 36.46 25.25 -16.86
C SER A 313 36.84 25.83 -18.23
N TYR A 314 36.66 25.10 -19.33
CA TYR A 314 36.84 25.65 -20.69
C TYR A 314 35.87 26.80 -20.98
N ASN A 315 34.69 26.83 -20.34
CA ASN A 315 33.72 27.92 -20.48
C ASN A 315 34.26 29.29 -20.07
N PHE A 316 35.32 29.35 -19.25
CA PHE A 316 36.00 30.61 -18.91
C PHE A 316 36.89 31.16 -20.03
N ILE A 317 37.30 30.32 -20.98
CA ILE A 317 38.21 30.66 -22.07
C ILE A 317 37.42 30.91 -23.35
N SER A 318 36.55 29.97 -23.74
CA SER A 318 35.80 30.01 -24.99
C SER A 318 34.51 29.21 -24.89
N SER A 319 33.48 29.61 -25.64
CA SER A 319 32.21 28.89 -25.73
C SER A 319 32.29 27.62 -26.59
N ASN A 320 33.25 27.54 -27.53
CA ASN A 320 33.33 26.44 -28.50
C ASN A 320 34.44 25.42 -28.19
N GLU A 321 35.48 25.82 -27.46
CA GLU A 321 36.64 24.94 -27.16
C GLU A 321 36.27 23.72 -26.30
N CYS A 322 35.17 23.79 -25.55
CA CYS A 322 34.67 22.65 -24.80
C CYS A 322 34.25 21.50 -25.73
N ALA A 323 33.52 21.78 -26.82
CA ALA A 323 33.08 20.78 -27.78
C ALA A 323 34.26 20.17 -28.55
N ASP A 324 35.19 21.00 -29.01
CA ASP A 324 36.41 20.56 -29.69
C ASP A 324 37.31 19.74 -28.73
N GLY A 325 37.36 20.12 -27.45
CA GLY A 325 38.05 19.38 -26.40
C GLY A 325 37.49 17.98 -26.19
N VAL A 326 36.16 17.82 -26.17
CA VAL A 326 35.52 16.50 -26.03
C VAL A 326 35.83 15.60 -27.23
N LEU A 327 35.79 16.13 -28.45
CA LEU A 327 36.14 15.38 -29.67
C LEU A 327 37.63 14.99 -29.67
N ARG A 328 38.52 15.93 -29.31
CA ARG A 328 39.95 15.65 -29.16
C ARG A 328 40.22 14.53 -28.15
N ILE A 329 39.60 14.57 -26.97
CA ILE A 329 39.76 13.52 -25.96
C ILE A 329 39.22 12.19 -26.51
N THR A 330 38.11 12.20 -27.25
CA THR A 330 37.54 11.00 -27.89
C THR A 330 38.54 10.33 -28.83
N GLU A 331 39.31 11.10 -29.61
CA GLU A 331 40.39 10.62 -30.45
C GLU A 331 41.59 10.12 -29.62
N MET A 332 41.99 10.86 -28.58
CA MET A 332 43.13 10.48 -27.73
C MET A 332 42.92 9.15 -26.98
N ILE A 333 41.67 8.79 -26.66
CA ILE A 333 41.35 7.52 -25.99
C ILE A 333 41.79 6.29 -26.81
N HIS A 334 41.90 6.39 -28.14
CA HIS A 334 42.42 5.29 -28.97
C HIS A 334 43.85 4.90 -28.62
N GLY A 335 44.62 5.80 -27.98
CA GLY A 335 45.97 5.51 -27.49
C GLY A 335 46.01 4.58 -26.27
N ILE A 336 44.88 4.24 -25.66
CA ILE A 336 44.81 3.35 -24.49
C ILE A 336 44.77 1.89 -24.97
N GLY A 337 45.83 1.14 -24.68
CA GLY A 337 45.95 -0.26 -25.10
C GLY A 337 45.07 -1.26 -24.33
N ASN A 338 44.67 -0.94 -23.09
CA ASN A 338 43.78 -1.81 -22.31
C ASN A 338 42.30 -1.48 -22.63
N PRO A 339 41.53 -2.43 -23.22
CA PRO A 339 40.16 -2.16 -23.64
C PRO A 339 39.20 -1.86 -22.48
N LEU A 340 39.45 -2.41 -21.28
CA LEU A 340 38.64 -2.15 -20.08
C LEU A 340 38.89 -0.73 -19.60
N VAL A 341 40.14 -0.28 -19.52
CA VAL A 341 40.46 1.10 -19.15
C VAL A 341 39.87 2.07 -20.16
N ALA A 342 40.00 1.77 -21.46
CA ALA A 342 39.49 2.62 -22.53
C ALA A 342 37.98 2.86 -22.43
N ILE A 343 37.15 1.81 -22.24
CA ILE A 343 35.69 1.99 -22.18
C ILE A 343 35.24 2.83 -20.98
N TYR A 344 35.93 2.72 -19.84
CA TYR A 344 35.60 3.50 -18.65
C TYR A 344 36.06 4.96 -18.76
N VAL A 345 37.15 5.24 -19.47
CA VAL A 345 37.52 6.63 -19.84
C VAL A 345 36.45 7.22 -20.76
N ARG A 346 35.97 6.46 -21.77
CA ARG A 346 34.85 6.88 -22.63
C ARG A 346 33.59 7.16 -21.81
N CYS A 347 33.26 6.29 -20.87
CA CYS A 347 32.09 6.46 -20.00
C CYS A 347 32.20 7.75 -19.17
N TYR A 348 33.37 8.05 -18.60
CA TYR A 348 33.59 9.28 -17.85
C TYR A 348 33.45 10.51 -18.74
N LEU A 349 34.06 10.49 -19.94
CA LEU A 349 33.93 11.56 -20.92
C LEU A 349 32.48 11.78 -21.34
N CYS A 350 31.72 10.71 -21.63
CA CYS A 350 30.30 10.80 -21.96
C CYS A 350 29.49 11.41 -20.82
N ARG A 351 29.73 10.96 -19.57
CA ARG A 351 29.03 11.46 -18.38
C ARG A 351 29.29 12.94 -18.13
N VAL A 352 30.56 13.34 -18.18
CA VAL A 352 30.94 14.73 -17.98
C VAL A 352 30.43 15.57 -19.16
N GLY A 353 30.59 15.12 -20.41
CA GLY A 353 30.11 15.81 -21.61
C GLY A 353 28.60 16.10 -21.59
N ILE A 354 27.76 15.15 -21.17
CA ILE A 354 26.30 15.36 -21.05
C ILE A 354 25.98 16.49 -20.06
N ASN A 355 26.68 16.57 -18.93
CA ASN A 355 26.47 17.60 -17.91
C ASN A 355 26.97 18.99 -18.32
N LEU A 356 27.81 19.08 -19.36
CA LEU A 356 28.41 20.32 -19.83
C LEU A 356 27.63 20.99 -20.95
N MET A 357 26.98 20.19 -21.80
CA MET A 357 26.33 20.67 -23.01
C MET A 357 24.94 21.24 -22.69
N SER A 358 24.65 22.42 -23.24
CA SER A 358 23.30 23.00 -23.21
C SER A 358 22.34 22.23 -24.14
N GLN A 359 21.03 22.32 -23.92
CA GLN A 359 19.99 21.58 -24.66
C GLN A 359 20.02 21.78 -26.20
N ASN A 360 20.73 22.78 -26.72
CA ASN A 360 20.86 23.07 -28.16
C ASN A 360 22.22 22.65 -28.77
N SER A 361 23.05 21.91 -28.02
CA SER A 361 24.41 21.53 -28.45
C SER A 361 24.40 20.21 -29.25
N ASN A 362 25.37 20.03 -30.14
CA ASN A 362 25.52 18.79 -30.90
C ASN A 362 26.16 17.68 -30.03
N TYR A 363 25.51 16.52 -29.94
CA TYR A 363 25.94 15.37 -29.13
C TYR A 363 26.68 14.29 -29.94
N ASP A 364 27.18 14.60 -31.15
CA ASP A 364 27.89 13.67 -32.04
C ASP A 364 29.03 12.89 -31.36
N PHE A 365 29.67 13.47 -30.34
CA PHE A 365 30.74 12.81 -29.59
C PHE A 365 30.28 11.51 -28.88
N LEU A 366 29.00 11.40 -28.49
CA LEU A 366 28.46 10.19 -27.87
C LEU A 366 28.49 9.04 -28.88
N TYR A 367 27.98 9.28 -30.09
CA TYR A 367 28.00 8.31 -31.17
C TYR A 367 29.44 7.98 -31.60
N ALA A 368 30.32 8.98 -31.68
CA ALA A 368 31.73 8.78 -31.99
C ALA A 368 32.44 7.88 -30.97
N ASN A 369 32.17 8.05 -29.67
CA ASN A 369 32.74 7.19 -28.62
C ASN A 369 32.25 5.75 -28.71
N PHE A 370 30.96 5.53 -29.01
CA PHE A 370 30.43 4.19 -29.20
C PHE A 370 31.00 3.52 -30.46
N LYS A 371 31.04 4.25 -31.59
CA LYS A 371 31.63 3.74 -32.83
C LYS A 371 33.10 3.38 -32.65
N ALA A 372 33.87 4.25 -32.00
CA ALA A 372 35.27 3.99 -31.68
C ALA A 372 35.46 2.76 -30.77
N PHE A 373 34.52 2.49 -29.86
CA PHE A 373 34.50 1.24 -29.10
C PHE A 373 34.28 0.04 -30.01
N LEU A 374 33.30 0.09 -30.91
CA LEU A 374 33.04 -0.99 -31.89
C LEU A 374 34.26 -1.29 -32.77
N ASP A 375 34.94 -0.26 -33.25
CA ASP A 375 36.16 -0.40 -34.08
C ASP A 375 37.27 -1.14 -33.31
N SER A 376 37.35 -0.94 -32.00
CA SER A 376 38.30 -1.62 -31.10
C SER A 376 37.78 -2.91 -30.45
N TYR A 377 36.55 -3.34 -30.75
CA TYR A 377 35.86 -4.40 -30.01
C TYR A 377 36.58 -5.75 -30.07
N GLN A 378 37.22 -6.07 -31.21
CA GLN A 378 37.96 -7.32 -31.36
C GLN A 378 39.18 -7.42 -30.41
N HIS A 379 39.67 -6.29 -29.88
CA HIS A 379 40.77 -6.30 -28.90
C HIS A 379 40.40 -6.97 -27.57
N LEU A 380 39.10 -7.01 -27.22
CA LEU A 380 38.61 -7.74 -26.03
C LEU A 380 38.91 -9.23 -26.12
N PHE A 381 39.05 -9.77 -27.33
CA PHE A 381 39.30 -11.19 -27.59
C PHE A 381 40.76 -11.47 -27.98
N SER A 382 41.63 -10.47 -27.85
CA SER A 382 43.05 -10.58 -28.18
C SER A 382 43.77 -11.62 -27.30
N ARG A 383 44.89 -12.14 -27.79
CA ARG A 383 45.70 -13.14 -27.06
C ARG A 383 46.19 -12.60 -25.71
N CYS A 384 46.58 -11.33 -25.65
CA CYS A 384 47.08 -10.72 -24.41
C CYS A 384 46.02 -10.70 -23.31
N VAL A 385 44.78 -10.32 -23.66
CA VAL A 385 43.65 -10.29 -22.73
C VAL A 385 43.30 -11.71 -22.24
N LYS A 386 43.31 -12.70 -23.14
CA LYS A 386 43.09 -14.11 -22.75
C LYS A 386 44.14 -14.61 -21.74
N LEU A 387 45.39 -14.19 -21.88
CA LEU A 387 46.46 -14.52 -20.93
C LEU A 387 46.25 -13.83 -19.58
N GLU A 388 45.78 -12.58 -19.57
CA GLU A 388 45.45 -11.84 -18.35
C GLU A 388 44.26 -12.47 -17.58
N ILE A 389 43.21 -12.85 -18.31
CA ILE A 389 42.04 -13.57 -17.76
C ILE A 389 42.47 -14.91 -17.13
N ALA A 390 43.34 -15.66 -17.81
CA ALA A 390 43.86 -16.92 -17.30
C ALA A 390 44.75 -16.72 -16.05
N ALA A 391 45.58 -15.68 -16.04
CA ALA A 391 46.42 -15.34 -14.89
C ALA A 391 45.59 -15.01 -13.65
N GLN A 392 44.45 -14.33 -13.81
CA GLN A 392 43.52 -13.97 -12.73
C GLN A 392 42.44 -15.05 -12.47
N LYS A 393 42.56 -16.25 -13.05
CA LYS A 393 41.61 -17.38 -12.88
C LYS A 393 40.14 -16.99 -13.14
N MET A 394 39.92 -16.09 -14.08
CA MET A 394 38.59 -15.57 -14.38
C MET A 394 38.00 -16.23 -15.63
N THR A 395 36.66 -16.24 -15.74
CA THR A 395 36.00 -16.68 -16.98
C THR A 395 35.79 -15.51 -17.95
N MET A 396 35.67 -15.81 -19.24
CA MET A 396 35.35 -14.79 -20.25
C MET A 396 34.02 -14.08 -19.95
N ARG A 397 33.05 -14.80 -19.37
CA ARG A 397 31.75 -14.25 -18.94
C ARG A 397 31.90 -13.18 -17.87
N THR A 398 32.68 -13.46 -16.83
CA THR A 398 32.95 -12.50 -15.75
C THR A 398 33.67 -11.28 -16.32
N TYR A 399 34.67 -11.46 -17.20
CA TYR A 399 35.35 -10.36 -17.87
C TYR A 399 34.39 -9.49 -18.70
N ALA A 400 33.55 -10.11 -19.53
CA ALA A 400 32.59 -9.40 -20.37
C ALA A 400 31.60 -8.56 -19.54
N SER A 401 31.16 -9.09 -18.39
CA SER A 401 30.27 -8.36 -17.47
C SER A 401 30.86 -7.05 -16.95
N LEU A 402 32.20 -6.93 -16.86
CA LEU A 402 32.86 -5.70 -16.40
C LEU A 402 32.64 -4.53 -17.35
N TYR A 403 32.32 -4.78 -18.61
CA TYR A 403 32.06 -3.76 -19.62
C TYR A 403 30.62 -3.24 -19.57
N THR A 404 29.67 -4.07 -19.11
CA THR A 404 28.23 -3.77 -19.15
C THR A 404 27.87 -2.41 -18.53
N PRO A 405 28.36 -2.00 -17.33
CA PRO A 405 27.97 -0.72 -16.74
C PRO A 405 28.36 0.51 -17.58
N ALA A 406 29.57 0.49 -18.15
CA ALA A 406 30.09 1.57 -18.97
C ALA A 406 29.45 1.57 -20.37
N LEU A 407 29.30 0.39 -20.97
CA LEU A 407 28.73 0.21 -22.30
C LEU A 407 27.25 0.60 -22.32
N ASP A 408 26.47 0.15 -21.33
CA ASP A 408 25.05 0.48 -21.22
C ASP A 408 24.83 1.98 -21.02
N PHE A 409 25.66 2.65 -20.21
CA PHE A 409 25.57 4.10 -20.03
C PHE A 409 25.82 4.86 -21.34
N ILE A 410 26.88 4.49 -22.07
CA ILE A 410 27.21 5.11 -23.36
C ILE A 410 26.07 4.87 -24.36
N LEU A 411 25.57 3.64 -24.46
CA LEU A 411 24.50 3.28 -25.40
C LEU A 411 23.19 4.00 -25.10
N GLN A 412 22.77 4.07 -23.83
CA GLN A 412 21.57 4.82 -23.45
C GLN A 412 21.70 6.30 -23.82
N ALA A 413 22.87 6.92 -23.59
CA ALA A 413 23.12 8.30 -23.97
C ALA A 413 23.06 8.52 -25.50
N VAL A 414 23.55 7.55 -26.29
CA VAL A 414 23.45 7.58 -27.76
C VAL A 414 21.98 7.47 -28.21
N VAL A 415 21.20 6.57 -27.61
CA VAL A 415 19.78 6.36 -27.98
C VAL A 415 18.92 7.60 -27.73
N CYS A 416 19.23 8.39 -26.69
CA CYS A 416 18.51 9.64 -26.40
C CYS A 416 18.77 10.76 -27.44
N THR A 417 19.89 10.71 -28.16
CA THR A 417 20.36 11.81 -29.00
C THR A 417 20.22 11.55 -30.50
N VAL A 418 20.13 10.29 -30.90
CA VAL A 418 20.21 9.85 -32.30
C VAL A 418 18.85 9.46 -32.87
N ASN A 419 18.62 9.79 -34.16
CA ASN A 419 17.40 9.41 -34.90
C ASN A 419 17.35 7.90 -35.20
N GLU A 420 16.14 7.34 -35.37
CA GLU A 420 15.92 5.91 -35.58
C GLU A 420 16.62 5.31 -36.82
N SER A 421 16.87 6.10 -37.87
CA SER A 421 17.61 5.65 -39.06
C SER A 421 19.06 5.29 -38.74
N VAL A 422 19.74 6.11 -37.94
CA VAL A 422 21.12 5.88 -37.53
C VAL A 422 21.21 4.74 -36.50
N LEU A 423 20.15 4.51 -35.71
CA LEU A 423 20.05 3.32 -34.86
C LEU A 423 19.97 2.02 -35.69
N ALA A 424 19.33 2.06 -36.86
CA ALA A 424 19.30 0.92 -37.77
C ALA A 424 20.69 0.62 -38.36
N ASP A 425 21.43 1.66 -38.73
CA ASP A 425 22.82 1.54 -39.19
C ASP A 425 23.73 1.02 -38.07
N LEU A 426 23.53 1.50 -36.83
CA LEU A 426 24.24 1.01 -35.65
C LEU A 426 23.98 -0.49 -35.44
N LEU A 427 22.72 -0.92 -35.51
CA LEU A 427 22.37 -2.33 -35.40
C LEU A 427 23.02 -3.17 -36.51
N ASN A 428 23.06 -2.66 -37.75
CA ASN A 428 23.72 -3.33 -38.87
C ASN A 428 25.25 -3.42 -38.69
N ASN A 429 25.89 -2.40 -38.14
CA ASN A 429 27.31 -2.44 -37.80
C ASN A 429 27.58 -3.47 -36.68
N CYS A 430 26.72 -3.52 -35.66
CA CYS A 430 26.82 -4.53 -34.61
C CYS A 430 26.61 -5.97 -35.11
N LYS A 431 25.81 -6.17 -36.16
CA LYS A 431 25.64 -7.49 -36.82
C LYS A 431 26.94 -7.99 -37.48
N GLN A 432 27.84 -7.09 -37.86
CA GLN A 432 29.13 -7.44 -38.49
C GLN A 432 30.20 -7.82 -37.47
N CYS A 433 30.00 -7.54 -36.18
CA CYS A 433 30.93 -7.89 -35.13
C CYS A 433 30.86 -9.39 -34.80
N ASN A 434 32.00 -10.08 -34.83
CA ASN A 434 32.12 -11.42 -34.26
C ASN A 434 32.01 -11.35 -32.72
N ASN A 435 31.44 -12.38 -32.09
CA ASN A 435 31.14 -12.46 -30.65
C ASN A 435 30.18 -11.35 -30.18
N SER A 436 29.00 -11.28 -30.77
CA SER A 436 28.06 -10.18 -30.55
C SER A 436 27.25 -10.27 -29.26
N SER A 437 27.36 -11.29 -28.40
CA SER A 437 26.41 -11.43 -27.28
C SER A 437 26.48 -10.29 -26.26
N LEU A 438 27.68 -9.79 -25.94
CA LEU A 438 27.83 -8.63 -25.06
C LEU A 438 27.16 -7.38 -25.63
N ILE A 439 27.41 -7.10 -26.91
CA ILE A 439 26.82 -5.96 -27.60
C ILE A 439 25.29 -6.12 -27.67
N LEU A 440 24.81 -7.31 -28.02
CA LEU A 440 23.39 -7.61 -28.18
C LEU A 440 22.63 -7.44 -26.86
N HIS A 441 23.20 -7.94 -25.76
CA HIS A 441 22.65 -7.75 -24.42
C HIS A 441 22.58 -6.26 -24.05
N SER A 442 23.68 -5.52 -24.25
CA SER A 442 23.72 -4.09 -23.94
C SER A 442 22.78 -3.26 -24.83
N ILE A 443 22.59 -3.63 -26.10
CA ILE A 443 21.57 -3.03 -26.98
C ILE A 443 20.17 -3.28 -26.43
N MET A 444 19.81 -4.53 -26.13
CA MET A 444 18.47 -4.85 -25.60
C MET A 444 18.19 -4.17 -24.25
N SER A 445 19.23 -4.03 -23.40
CA SER A 445 19.10 -3.35 -22.11
C SER A 445 19.06 -1.82 -22.22
N SER A 446 19.61 -1.22 -23.28
CA SER A 446 19.78 0.24 -23.40
C SER A 446 18.80 0.89 -24.38
N PHE A 447 18.32 0.15 -25.37
CA PHE A 447 17.42 0.67 -26.40
C PHE A 447 16.00 0.75 -25.86
N LYS A 448 15.18 1.61 -26.47
CA LYS A 448 13.75 1.67 -26.15
C LYS A 448 13.10 0.31 -26.45
N PRO A 449 12.32 -0.27 -25.53
CA PRO A 449 11.67 -1.56 -25.75
C PRO A 449 10.81 -1.61 -27.02
N SER A 450 10.20 -0.49 -27.43
CA SER A 450 9.44 -0.37 -28.69
C SER A 450 10.28 -0.67 -29.94
N TYR A 451 11.52 -0.20 -29.97
CA TYR A 451 12.44 -0.45 -31.07
C TYR A 451 12.85 -1.92 -31.15
N VAL A 452 13.09 -2.55 -29.98
CA VAL A 452 13.39 -3.98 -29.90
C VAL A 452 12.19 -4.82 -30.33
N ALA A 453 10.98 -4.43 -29.92
CA ALA A 453 9.74 -5.14 -30.23
C ALA A 453 9.40 -5.15 -31.73
N GLU A 454 9.56 -4.02 -32.43
CA GLU A 454 9.32 -3.94 -33.88
C GLU A 454 10.22 -4.90 -34.68
N ARG A 455 11.43 -5.14 -34.19
CA ARG A 455 12.47 -5.97 -34.84
C ARG A 455 12.75 -7.26 -34.09
N ALA A 456 11.83 -7.71 -33.26
CA ALA A 456 12.05 -8.85 -32.37
C ALA A 456 12.48 -10.12 -33.13
N SER A 457 11.94 -10.33 -34.34
CA SER A 457 12.35 -11.45 -35.22
C SER A 457 13.83 -11.39 -35.62
N ASP A 458 14.37 -10.20 -35.88
CA ASP A 458 15.79 -10.01 -36.18
C ASP A 458 16.66 -10.30 -34.95
N PHE A 459 16.23 -9.84 -33.78
CA PHE A 459 16.93 -10.11 -32.52
C PHE A 459 16.96 -11.61 -32.20
N VAL A 460 15.85 -12.34 -32.40
CA VAL A 460 15.83 -13.82 -32.24
C VAL A 460 16.84 -14.48 -33.18
N ASN A 461 16.86 -14.09 -34.46
CA ASN A 461 17.81 -14.62 -35.43
C ASN A 461 19.28 -14.31 -35.07
N MET A 462 19.54 -13.16 -34.46
CA MET A 462 20.87 -12.80 -33.97
C MET A 462 21.26 -13.62 -32.74
N ILE A 463 20.35 -13.76 -31.77
CA ILE A 463 20.58 -14.54 -30.54
C ILE A 463 20.94 -15.99 -30.89
N VAL A 464 20.20 -16.61 -31.81
CA VAL A 464 20.43 -17.99 -32.24
C VAL A 464 21.78 -18.19 -32.93
N LYS A 465 22.31 -17.16 -33.60
CA LYS A 465 23.61 -17.20 -34.27
C LYS A 465 24.79 -16.89 -33.33
N CYS A 466 24.52 -16.46 -32.09
CA CYS A 466 25.55 -16.18 -31.09
C CYS A 466 25.95 -17.47 -30.36
N PHE A 467 27.19 -17.92 -30.54
CA PHE A 467 27.76 -19.08 -29.87
C PHE A 467 28.95 -18.72 -28.96
N ASP A 468 29.05 -17.46 -28.53
CA ASP A 468 30.17 -16.96 -27.75
C ASP A 468 29.97 -17.14 -26.23
N ASP A 469 31.08 -17.31 -25.50
CA ASP A 469 31.06 -17.58 -24.06
C ASP A 469 30.85 -16.31 -23.19
N CYS A 470 30.66 -15.14 -23.80
CA CYS A 470 30.55 -13.86 -23.11
C CYS A 470 29.26 -13.73 -22.29
N ILE A 471 28.11 -14.04 -22.88
CA ILE A 471 26.79 -13.99 -22.23
C ILE A 471 26.00 -15.24 -22.61
N THR A 472 25.31 -15.85 -21.64
CA THR A 472 24.53 -17.07 -21.88
C THR A 472 23.33 -16.80 -22.78
N LEU A 473 22.97 -17.82 -23.57
CA LEU A 473 21.73 -17.84 -24.34
C LEU A 473 20.52 -17.56 -23.44
N CYS A 474 20.47 -18.17 -22.24
CA CYS A 474 19.47 -17.91 -21.21
C CYS A 474 19.34 -16.41 -20.89
N SER A 475 20.44 -15.70 -20.65
CA SER A 475 20.42 -14.28 -20.30
C SER A 475 19.93 -13.40 -21.46
N LEU A 476 20.28 -13.75 -22.70
CA LEU A 476 19.82 -13.03 -23.90
C LEU A 476 18.32 -13.22 -24.13
N LEU A 477 17.83 -14.46 -24.04
CA LEU A 477 16.41 -14.78 -24.18
C LEU A 477 15.57 -14.15 -23.07
N ARG A 478 16.08 -14.14 -21.82
CA ARG A 478 15.45 -13.44 -20.71
C ARG A 478 15.33 -11.95 -20.97
N MET A 479 16.42 -11.30 -21.41
CA MET A 479 16.40 -9.86 -21.69
C MET A 479 15.38 -9.52 -22.79
N LEU A 480 15.34 -10.32 -23.85
CA LEU A 480 14.32 -10.16 -24.90
C LEU A 480 12.90 -10.28 -24.34
N GLY A 481 12.62 -11.29 -23.52
CA GLY A 481 11.31 -11.48 -22.87
C GLY A 481 10.90 -10.28 -22.02
N LEU A 482 11.83 -9.71 -21.25
CA LEU A 482 11.60 -8.50 -20.46
C LEU A 482 11.26 -7.29 -21.35
N CYS A 483 11.97 -7.08 -22.46
CA CYS A 483 11.64 -6.02 -23.41
C CYS A 483 10.24 -6.19 -24.00
N LEU A 484 9.86 -7.42 -24.38
CA LEU A 484 8.56 -7.69 -25.01
C LEU A 484 7.38 -7.61 -24.03
N ASN A 485 7.60 -7.82 -22.74
CA ASN A 485 6.59 -7.56 -21.70
C ASN A 485 6.26 -6.06 -21.59
N VAL A 486 7.27 -5.19 -21.75
CA VAL A 486 7.08 -3.74 -21.68
C VAL A 486 6.40 -3.23 -22.96
N CYS A 487 6.83 -3.71 -24.12
CA CYS A 487 6.23 -3.35 -25.40
C CYS A 487 6.07 -4.59 -26.28
N PRO A 488 4.84 -4.99 -26.64
CA PRO A 488 4.63 -6.21 -27.40
C PRO A 488 4.97 -6.01 -28.89
N PRO A 489 5.48 -7.05 -29.57
CA PRO A 489 5.76 -6.98 -31.00
C PRO A 489 4.45 -6.96 -31.82
N PRO A 490 4.53 -6.64 -33.13
CA PRO A 490 3.38 -6.68 -34.04
C PRO A 490 2.65 -8.03 -33.98
N SER A 491 1.31 -8.02 -34.01
CA SER A 491 0.46 -9.21 -33.81
C SER A 491 0.84 -10.40 -34.70
N GLU A 492 1.17 -10.13 -35.96
CA GLU A 492 1.56 -11.14 -36.96
C GLU A 492 2.84 -11.89 -36.59
N GLN A 493 3.79 -11.23 -35.92
CA GLN A 493 5.08 -11.82 -35.56
C GLN A 493 5.05 -12.60 -34.24
N ARG A 494 4.07 -12.34 -33.36
CA ARG A 494 4.05 -12.83 -31.97
C ARG A 494 4.19 -14.34 -31.86
N ARG A 495 3.40 -15.09 -32.64
CA ARG A 495 3.44 -16.56 -32.62
C ARG A 495 4.74 -17.11 -33.18
N HIS A 496 5.26 -16.54 -34.27
CA HIS A 496 6.53 -16.97 -34.84
C HIS A 496 7.69 -16.77 -33.85
N ILE A 497 7.74 -15.61 -33.19
CA ILE A 497 8.75 -15.29 -32.15
C ILE A 497 8.66 -16.29 -31.00
N LEU A 498 7.45 -16.53 -30.46
CA LEU A 498 7.28 -17.46 -29.34
C LEU A 498 7.72 -18.87 -29.74
N THR A 499 7.31 -19.39 -30.90
CA THR A 499 7.71 -20.73 -31.34
C THR A 499 9.23 -20.83 -31.54
N ALA A 500 9.87 -19.80 -32.10
CA ALA A 500 11.30 -19.78 -32.31
C ALA A 500 12.08 -19.75 -30.98
N VAL A 501 11.65 -18.94 -30.01
CA VAL A 501 12.28 -18.84 -28.69
C VAL A 501 12.03 -20.08 -27.84
N TRP A 502 10.77 -20.56 -27.80
CA TRP A 502 10.38 -21.66 -26.92
C TRP A 502 11.08 -22.97 -27.28
N LYS A 503 11.41 -23.17 -28.57
CA LYS A 503 12.25 -24.29 -29.02
C LYS A 503 13.59 -24.37 -28.28
N TYR A 504 14.21 -23.22 -27.96
CA TYR A 504 15.47 -23.18 -27.22
C TYR A 504 15.23 -23.23 -25.71
N VAL A 505 14.15 -22.62 -25.21
CA VAL A 505 13.79 -22.65 -23.79
C VAL A 505 13.52 -24.08 -23.32
N SER A 506 12.67 -24.83 -24.02
CA SER A 506 12.37 -26.25 -23.67
C SER A 506 13.55 -27.20 -23.91
N ALA A 507 14.66 -26.74 -24.51
CA ALA A 507 15.86 -27.54 -24.69
C ALA A 507 16.87 -27.37 -23.54
N PHE A 508 16.61 -26.47 -22.57
CA PHE A 508 17.53 -26.24 -21.46
C PHE A 508 17.52 -27.41 -20.48
N THR A 509 18.68 -28.04 -20.27
CA THR A 509 18.85 -29.12 -19.30
C THR A 509 19.06 -28.62 -17.87
N ASN A 510 19.45 -27.36 -17.69
CA ASN A 510 19.68 -26.75 -16.38
C ASN A 510 18.37 -26.09 -15.87
N PRO A 511 17.77 -26.58 -14.77
CA PRO A 511 16.52 -26.03 -14.23
C PRO A 511 16.60 -24.54 -13.88
N ALA A 512 17.77 -24.07 -13.41
CA ALA A 512 17.96 -22.67 -13.03
C ALA A 512 17.88 -21.73 -14.25
N GLU A 513 18.45 -22.14 -15.39
CA GLU A 513 18.41 -21.37 -16.64
C GLU A 513 17.01 -21.40 -17.26
N TYR A 514 16.36 -22.58 -17.22
CA TYR A 514 15.00 -22.75 -17.68
C TYR A 514 14.02 -21.83 -16.93
N ILE A 515 13.99 -21.90 -15.59
CA ILE A 515 12.99 -21.15 -14.80
C ILE A 515 13.18 -19.64 -14.93
N THR A 516 14.43 -19.18 -14.98
CA THR A 516 14.78 -17.77 -15.14
C THR A 516 14.30 -17.22 -16.49
N CYS A 517 14.28 -18.05 -17.54
CA CYS A 517 13.67 -17.68 -18.82
C CYS A 517 12.14 -17.72 -18.77
N VAL A 518 11.55 -18.79 -18.25
CA VAL A 518 10.08 -18.94 -18.14
C VAL A 518 9.47 -17.79 -17.33
N GLU A 519 10.08 -17.41 -16.22
CA GLU A 519 9.66 -16.30 -15.35
C GLU A 519 9.53 -14.98 -16.12
N ALA A 520 10.42 -14.72 -17.09
CA ALA A 520 10.35 -13.54 -17.94
C ALA A 520 9.31 -13.66 -19.05
N TRP A 521 9.12 -14.85 -19.65
CA TRP A 521 8.24 -15.03 -20.80
C TRP A 521 6.77 -15.32 -20.46
N ILE A 522 6.47 -15.83 -19.25
CA ILE A 522 5.11 -16.25 -18.89
C ILE A 522 4.10 -15.11 -18.97
N GLN A 523 4.50 -13.90 -18.57
CA GLN A 523 3.63 -12.72 -18.63
C GLN A 523 3.23 -12.41 -20.08
N TYR A 524 4.19 -12.38 -21.00
CA TYR A 524 3.96 -12.19 -22.43
C TYR A 524 2.98 -13.24 -23.00
N ILE A 525 3.13 -14.50 -22.57
CA ILE A 525 2.28 -15.61 -23.02
C ILE A 525 0.84 -15.41 -22.53
N VAL A 526 0.66 -15.14 -21.24
CA VAL A 526 -0.67 -14.99 -20.63
C VAL A 526 -1.45 -13.82 -21.21
N VAL A 527 -0.78 -12.71 -21.54
CA VAL A 527 -1.43 -11.49 -22.05
C VAL A 527 -1.85 -11.61 -23.53
N HIS A 528 -1.12 -12.37 -24.35
CA HIS A 528 -1.28 -12.35 -25.81
C HIS A 528 -1.71 -13.66 -26.46
N PHE A 529 -1.67 -14.78 -25.75
CA PHE A 529 -1.96 -16.10 -26.29
C PHE A 529 -3.21 -16.71 -25.66
N SER A 530 -3.66 -17.83 -26.24
CA SER A 530 -4.88 -18.50 -25.79
C SER A 530 -4.64 -19.33 -24.53
N ASN A 531 -5.73 -19.60 -23.79
CA ASN A 531 -5.72 -20.52 -22.64
C ASN A 531 -5.14 -21.91 -22.96
N ARG A 532 -5.27 -22.38 -24.22
CA ARG A 532 -4.65 -23.64 -24.66
C ARG A 532 -3.12 -23.56 -24.71
N ASP A 533 -2.59 -22.42 -25.17
CA ASP A 533 -1.16 -22.19 -25.23
C ASP A 533 -0.58 -22.11 -23.82
N ILE A 534 -1.28 -21.44 -22.90
CA ILE A 534 -0.91 -21.41 -21.47
C ILE A 534 -0.84 -22.84 -20.92
N ASN A 535 -1.86 -23.67 -21.14
CA ASN A 535 -1.88 -25.05 -20.64
C ASN A 535 -0.71 -25.92 -21.14
N ILE A 536 -0.28 -25.74 -22.40
CA ILE A 536 0.90 -26.43 -22.96
C ILE A 536 2.16 -26.03 -22.19
N ILE A 537 2.33 -24.73 -21.94
CA ILE A 537 3.50 -24.18 -21.23
C ILE A 537 3.51 -24.63 -19.77
N LEU A 538 2.35 -24.72 -19.12
CA LEU A 538 2.26 -25.27 -17.76
C LEU A 538 2.69 -26.75 -17.73
N GLY A 539 2.30 -27.53 -18.73
CA GLY A 539 2.78 -28.91 -18.91
C GLY A 539 4.30 -28.98 -19.05
N ASP A 540 4.88 -28.13 -19.90
CA ASP A 540 6.34 -28.03 -20.10
C ASP A 540 7.09 -27.67 -18.79
N ILE A 541 6.52 -26.76 -17.98
CA ILE A 541 7.07 -26.42 -16.65
C ILE A 541 7.05 -27.65 -15.72
N ILE A 542 5.95 -28.39 -15.68
CA ILE A 542 5.82 -29.60 -14.85
C ILE A 542 6.85 -30.64 -15.31
N GLU A 543 7.00 -30.88 -16.61
CA GLU A 543 7.96 -31.85 -17.16
C GLU A 543 9.42 -31.50 -16.82
N HIS A 544 9.80 -30.22 -16.78
CA HIS A 544 11.17 -29.78 -16.45
C HIS A 544 11.44 -29.73 -14.94
N MET A 545 10.43 -29.47 -14.13
CA MET A 545 10.58 -29.29 -12.67
C MET A 545 10.36 -30.55 -11.85
N SER A 546 9.57 -31.50 -12.35
CA SER A 546 9.30 -32.76 -11.65
C SER A 546 10.52 -33.69 -11.53
N PRO A 547 11.40 -33.82 -12.54
CA PRO A 547 12.59 -34.67 -12.43
C PRO A 547 13.48 -34.23 -11.26
N ASN A 548 13.97 -35.21 -10.49
CA ASN A 548 14.84 -35.00 -9.32
C ASN A 548 14.27 -34.05 -8.24
N ARG A 549 12.95 -33.77 -8.24
CA ARG A 549 12.33 -32.80 -7.33
C ARG A 549 12.96 -31.40 -7.41
N ASN A 550 13.37 -30.98 -8.61
CA ASN A 550 14.01 -29.68 -8.83
C ASN A 550 13.15 -28.50 -8.34
N PHE A 551 11.81 -28.65 -8.35
CA PHE A 551 10.86 -27.66 -7.84
C PHE A 551 11.16 -27.19 -6.40
N GLU A 552 11.77 -28.02 -5.55
CA GLU A 552 12.07 -27.66 -4.15
C GLU A 552 13.04 -26.47 -4.02
N ASN A 553 13.96 -26.34 -4.96
CA ASN A 553 14.95 -25.26 -4.97
C ASN A 553 14.38 -23.95 -5.53
N PHE A 554 13.26 -24.01 -6.27
CA PHE A 554 12.72 -22.90 -7.06
C PHE A 554 11.26 -22.55 -6.70
N TYR A 555 10.82 -22.83 -5.46
CA TYR A 555 9.46 -22.51 -5.03
C TYR A 555 9.09 -21.03 -5.18
N ASN A 556 10.03 -20.12 -4.89
CA ASN A 556 9.80 -18.68 -5.03
C ASN A 556 9.58 -18.28 -6.49
N ASP A 557 10.37 -18.82 -7.42
CA ASP A 557 10.24 -18.52 -8.85
C ASP A 557 8.94 -19.08 -9.41
N LEU A 558 8.57 -20.31 -9.02
CA LEU A 558 7.28 -20.92 -9.37
C LEU A 558 6.09 -20.12 -8.83
N LYS A 559 6.19 -19.63 -7.58
CA LYS A 559 5.18 -18.75 -6.98
C LYS A 559 5.03 -17.44 -7.76
N ILE A 560 6.13 -16.81 -8.20
CA ILE A 560 6.10 -15.61 -9.04
C ILE A 560 5.43 -15.92 -10.38
N ILE A 561 5.72 -17.07 -10.99
CA ILE A 561 5.10 -17.53 -12.24
C ILE A 561 3.58 -17.69 -12.07
N VAL A 562 3.13 -18.41 -11.04
CA VAL A 562 1.70 -18.55 -10.74
C VAL A 562 1.04 -17.19 -10.50
N GLY A 563 1.69 -16.31 -9.74
CA GLY A 563 1.22 -14.94 -9.53
C GLY A 563 1.04 -14.17 -10.84
N LYS A 564 2.03 -14.20 -11.73
CA LYS A 564 1.97 -13.56 -13.06
C LYS A 564 0.84 -14.15 -13.93
N ILE A 565 0.57 -15.45 -13.84
CA ILE A 565 -0.54 -16.08 -14.57
C ILE A 565 -1.88 -15.57 -14.04
N VAL A 566 -2.10 -15.63 -12.72
CA VAL A 566 -3.39 -15.23 -12.13
C VAL A 566 -3.67 -13.75 -12.31
N SER A 567 -2.68 -12.87 -12.09
CA SER A 567 -2.89 -11.42 -12.18
C SER A 567 -3.21 -10.93 -13.59
N ASN A 568 -2.69 -11.58 -14.63
CA ASN A 568 -2.84 -11.15 -16.02
C ASN A 568 -3.91 -11.90 -16.82
N ASN A 569 -4.46 -13.01 -16.29
CA ASN A 569 -5.51 -13.75 -16.98
C ASN A 569 -6.87 -13.03 -16.85
N GLN A 570 -7.59 -12.90 -17.97
CA GLN A 570 -8.90 -12.27 -18.03
C GLN A 570 -10.04 -13.23 -17.68
N ASP A 571 -9.86 -14.53 -17.90
CA ASP A 571 -10.86 -15.57 -17.71
C ASP A 571 -10.39 -16.58 -16.67
N PHE A 572 -10.79 -16.32 -15.43
CA PHE A 572 -10.40 -17.13 -14.27
C PHE A 572 -11.06 -18.51 -14.24
N GLU A 573 -12.27 -18.65 -14.80
CA GLU A 573 -12.98 -19.93 -14.87
C GLU A 573 -12.22 -20.92 -15.74
N MET A 574 -11.87 -20.47 -16.95
CA MET A 574 -11.11 -21.30 -17.90
C MET A 574 -9.71 -21.64 -17.40
N LEU A 575 -9.12 -20.83 -16.51
CA LEU A 575 -7.84 -21.13 -15.87
C LEU A 575 -7.95 -22.31 -14.90
N LEU A 576 -9.00 -22.34 -14.07
CA LEU A 576 -9.21 -23.41 -13.08
C LEU A 576 -9.56 -24.76 -13.73
N VAL A 577 -10.17 -24.74 -14.92
CA VAL A 577 -10.54 -25.95 -15.67
C VAL A 577 -9.35 -26.53 -16.46
N MET A 578 -8.20 -25.85 -16.54
CA MET A 578 -7.03 -26.35 -17.25
C MET A 578 -6.46 -27.62 -16.62
N GLU A 579 -6.14 -28.62 -17.46
CA GLU A 579 -5.59 -29.91 -17.04
C GLU A 579 -4.28 -29.78 -16.26
N ASN A 580 -3.38 -28.86 -16.65
CA ASN A 580 -2.06 -28.70 -16.04
C ASN A 580 -2.01 -27.63 -14.94
N PHE A 581 -3.09 -26.88 -14.69
CA PHE A 581 -3.05 -25.79 -13.70
C PHE A 581 -3.04 -26.30 -12.26
N LEU A 582 -4.00 -27.14 -11.86
CA LEU A 582 -3.99 -27.73 -10.51
C LEU A 582 -2.77 -28.64 -10.26
N PRO A 583 -2.31 -29.48 -11.21
CA PRO A 583 -1.06 -30.22 -11.06
C PRO A 583 0.18 -29.35 -10.82
N LEU A 584 0.23 -28.14 -11.41
CA LEU A 584 1.30 -27.19 -11.11
C LEU A 584 1.24 -26.71 -9.65
N ILE A 585 0.04 -26.48 -9.11
CA ILE A 585 -0.14 -26.12 -7.69
C ILE A 585 0.23 -27.29 -6.77
N ASP A 586 0.04 -28.52 -7.22
CA ASP A 586 0.42 -29.71 -6.46
C ASP A 586 1.94 -29.96 -6.41
N LEU A 587 2.74 -29.26 -7.23
CA LEU A 587 4.20 -29.25 -7.07
C LEU A 587 4.64 -28.60 -5.75
N PHE A 588 3.83 -27.70 -5.17
CA PHE A 588 4.13 -27.08 -3.88
C PHE A 588 3.85 -28.06 -2.73
N GLN A 589 4.88 -28.82 -2.34
CA GLN A 589 4.76 -29.81 -1.27
C GLN A 589 4.91 -29.21 0.13
N GLN A 590 5.57 -28.05 0.26
CA GLN A 590 5.65 -27.34 1.54
C GLN A 590 4.32 -26.63 1.83
N GLU A 591 3.70 -26.98 2.96
CA GLU A 591 2.38 -26.46 3.37
C GLU A 591 2.33 -24.93 3.35
N TYR A 592 3.32 -24.26 3.95
CA TYR A 592 3.40 -22.79 3.99
C TYR A 592 3.40 -22.16 2.58
N MET A 593 4.23 -22.67 1.67
CA MET A 593 4.32 -22.14 0.29
C MET A 593 3.02 -22.41 -0.49
N LYS A 594 2.42 -23.58 -0.30
CA LYS A 594 1.15 -23.94 -0.94
C LYS A 594 0.02 -23.03 -0.50
N VAL A 595 -0.09 -22.75 0.80
CA VAL A 595 -1.07 -21.81 1.38
C VAL A 595 -0.89 -20.41 0.80
N GLU A 596 0.34 -19.91 0.71
CA GLU A 596 0.61 -18.59 0.16
C GLU A 596 0.24 -18.47 -1.33
N VAL A 597 0.52 -19.52 -2.11
CA VAL A 597 0.11 -19.60 -3.52
C VAL A 597 -1.41 -19.65 -3.65
N CYS A 598 -2.10 -20.51 -2.89
CA CYS A 598 -3.57 -20.57 -2.88
C CYS A 598 -4.21 -19.24 -2.48
N LYS A 599 -3.63 -18.55 -1.48
CA LYS A 599 -4.06 -17.22 -1.04
C LYS A 599 -3.91 -16.19 -2.15
N ASN A 600 -2.78 -16.21 -2.86
CA ASN A 600 -2.54 -15.34 -4.01
C ASN A 600 -3.54 -15.61 -5.15
N ILE A 601 -3.81 -16.89 -5.45
CA ILE A 601 -4.80 -17.30 -6.45
C ILE A 601 -6.19 -16.78 -6.08
N LEU A 602 -6.63 -17.00 -4.83
CA LEU A 602 -7.98 -16.66 -4.37
C LEU A 602 -8.19 -15.16 -4.06
N THR A 603 -7.14 -14.36 -4.02
CA THR A 603 -7.22 -12.91 -3.77
C THR A 603 -7.21 -12.12 -5.08
N ASN A 604 -6.39 -12.53 -6.07
CA ASN A 604 -6.25 -11.80 -7.32
C ASN A 604 -7.42 -12.11 -8.28
N ASN A 605 -8.07 -11.06 -8.78
CA ASN A 605 -9.12 -11.09 -9.81
C ASN A 605 -10.50 -11.69 -9.42
N PHE A 606 -10.87 -11.68 -8.14
CA PHE A 606 -12.20 -12.15 -7.69
C PHE A 606 -13.35 -11.13 -7.78
N THR A 607 -13.15 -9.92 -8.28
CA THR A 607 -14.17 -8.85 -8.17
C THR A 607 -15.40 -9.06 -9.07
N CYS A 608 -15.26 -9.68 -10.25
CA CYS A 608 -16.34 -9.71 -11.26
C CYS A 608 -16.80 -11.11 -11.69
N PHE A 609 -16.39 -12.17 -11.00
CA PHE A 609 -16.73 -13.55 -11.37
C PHE A 609 -17.92 -14.11 -10.56
N THR A 610 -18.80 -14.88 -11.22
CA THR A 610 -19.81 -15.78 -10.63
C THR A 610 -19.77 -17.09 -11.38
N THR A 611 -19.76 -18.23 -10.68
CA THR A 611 -19.70 -19.56 -11.32
C THR A 611 -20.92 -20.39 -11.00
N ASN A 612 -21.31 -21.18 -11.99
CA ASN A 612 -22.32 -22.24 -11.93
C ASN A 612 -21.74 -23.59 -12.39
N ASP A 613 -20.47 -23.64 -12.77
CA ASP A 613 -19.81 -24.85 -13.24
C ASP A 613 -19.32 -25.72 -12.07
N PRO A 614 -19.71 -27.00 -12.01
CA PRO A 614 -19.27 -27.90 -10.95
C PRO A 614 -17.76 -28.14 -10.91
N VAL A 615 -17.06 -28.14 -12.05
CA VAL A 615 -15.61 -28.38 -12.09
C VAL A 615 -14.88 -27.22 -11.43
N THR A 616 -15.24 -25.99 -11.82
CA THR A 616 -14.72 -24.76 -11.22
C THR A 616 -15.05 -24.68 -9.73
N THR A 617 -16.27 -25.05 -9.34
CA THR A 617 -16.67 -25.08 -7.93
C THR A 617 -15.83 -26.07 -7.12
N ASN A 618 -15.57 -27.27 -7.64
CA ASN A 618 -14.73 -28.26 -6.97
C ASN A 618 -13.27 -27.79 -6.86
N ALA A 619 -12.73 -27.15 -7.90
CA ALA A 619 -11.40 -26.55 -7.88
C ALA A 619 -11.28 -25.43 -6.82
N LEU A 620 -12.29 -24.56 -6.73
CA LEU A 620 -12.38 -23.53 -5.70
C LEU A 620 -12.46 -24.13 -4.30
N MET A 621 -13.29 -25.16 -4.11
CA MET A 621 -13.39 -25.87 -2.84
C MET A 621 -12.05 -26.49 -2.44
N TYR A 622 -11.34 -27.13 -3.37
CA TYR A 622 -9.99 -27.66 -3.13
C TYR A 622 -9.02 -26.59 -2.63
N LEU A 623 -8.92 -25.45 -3.33
CA LEU A 623 -8.04 -24.34 -2.93
C LEU A 623 -8.43 -23.76 -1.56
N CYS A 624 -9.73 -23.64 -1.29
CA CYS A 624 -10.27 -23.20 -0.01
C CYS A 624 -9.97 -24.18 1.13
N THR A 625 -10.05 -25.49 0.89
CA THR A 625 -9.70 -26.51 1.89
C THR A 625 -8.22 -26.42 2.27
N VAL A 626 -7.32 -26.22 1.29
CA VAL A 626 -5.88 -26.00 1.58
C VAL A 626 -5.68 -24.78 2.50
N LEU A 627 -6.43 -23.68 2.29
CA LEU A 627 -6.36 -22.52 3.18
C LEU A 627 -6.97 -22.80 4.55
N HIS A 628 -8.11 -23.47 4.62
CA HIS A 628 -8.76 -23.81 5.89
C HIS A 628 -7.89 -24.73 6.75
N ASP A 629 -7.30 -25.76 6.15
CA ASP A 629 -6.50 -26.76 6.87
C ASP A 629 -5.19 -26.18 7.42
N SER A 630 -4.76 -25.03 6.90
CA SER A 630 -3.63 -24.27 7.46
C SER A 630 -3.95 -23.55 8.78
N VAL A 631 -5.24 -23.36 9.10
CA VAL A 631 -5.70 -22.66 10.30
C VAL A 631 -5.66 -23.61 11.49
N ASN A 632 -4.75 -23.34 12.43
CA ASN A 632 -4.64 -24.03 13.71
C ASN A 632 -4.67 -23.06 14.91
N ALA A 633 -4.60 -23.59 16.13
CA ALA A 633 -4.68 -22.81 17.38
C ALA A 633 -3.54 -21.77 17.57
N LEU A 634 -2.45 -21.87 16.81
CA LEU A 634 -1.31 -20.93 16.84
C LEU A 634 -1.41 -19.85 15.76
N THR A 635 -2.45 -19.88 14.92
CA THR A 635 -2.64 -18.91 13.83
C THR A 635 -2.95 -17.53 14.41
N PRO A 636 -2.26 -16.46 13.98
CA PRO A 636 -2.58 -15.10 14.38
C PRO A 636 -4.02 -14.73 14.02
N GLU A 637 -4.68 -13.92 14.86
CA GLU A 637 -6.07 -13.49 14.64
C GLU A 637 -6.25 -12.76 13.30
N ASP A 638 -5.27 -11.97 12.89
CA ASP A 638 -5.30 -11.23 11.60
C ASP A 638 -5.29 -12.19 10.40
N GLU A 639 -4.49 -13.27 10.48
CA GLU A 639 -4.43 -14.28 9.42
C GLU A 639 -5.69 -15.13 9.40
N TYR A 640 -6.22 -15.52 10.57
CA TYR A 640 -7.51 -16.19 10.70
C TYR A 640 -8.63 -15.36 10.04
N ARG A 641 -8.66 -14.05 10.31
CA ARG A 641 -9.63 -13.12 9.73
C ARG A 641 -9.50 -13.03 8.23
N GLN A 642 -8.26 -12.89 7.72
CA GLN A 642 -8.00 -12.77 6.29
C GLN A 642 -8.42 -14.03 5.53
N ILE A 643 -8.08 -15.22 6.04
CA ILE A 643 -8.52 -16.50 5.46
C ILE A 643 -10.04 -16.59 5.47
N GLY A 644 -10.69 -16.26 6.59
CA GLY A 644 -12.14 -16.23 6.67
C GLY A 644 -12.80 -15.29 5.64
N GLU A 645 -12.24 -14.10 5.42
CA GLU A 645 -12.74 -13.16 4.41
C GLU A 645 -12.58 -13.69 2.98
N ILE A 646 -11.46 -14.35 2.66
CA ILE A 646 -11.23 -14.98 1.36
C ILE A 646 -12.25 -16.10 1.12
N LEU A 647 -12.45 -16.99 2.09
CA LEU A 647 -13.42 -18.08 2.00
C LEU A 647 -14.85 -17.56 1.82
N CYS A 648 -15.23 -16.53 2.59
CA CYS A 648 -16.52 -15.85 2.42
C CYS A 648 -16.68 -15.28 1.02
N ASN A 649 -15.64 -14.66 0.44
CA ASN A 649 -15.71 -14.12 -0.91
C ASN A 649 -15.91 -15.21 -1.97
N VAL A 650 -15.28 -16.38 -1.82
CA VAL A 650 -15.48 -17.53 -2.73
C VAL A 650 -16.91 -18.06 -2.63
N ILE A 651 -17.43 -18.27 -1.42
CA ILE A 651 -18.80 -18.75 -1.19
C ILE A 651 -19.84 -17.80 -1.83
N ARG A 652 -19.58 -16.49 -1.83
CA ARG A 652 -20.45 -15.49 -2.47
C ARG A 652 -20.48 -15.57 -3.99
N LYS A 653 -19.49 -16.20 -4.63
CA LYS A 653 -19.39 -16.28 -6.10
C LYS A 653 -20.05 -17.50 -6.70
N VAL A 654 -20.27 -18.55 -5.92
CA VAL A 654 -20.96 -19.75 -6.40
C VAL A 654 -22.46 -19.47 -6.42
N ASP A 655 -23.03 -19.40 -7.62
CA ASP A 655 -24.46 -19.11 -7.85
C ASP A 655 -25.02 -20.01 -8.95
N TYR A 656 -25.80 -21.02 -8.53
CA TYR A 656 -26.54 -21.92 -9.41
C TYR A 656 -27.88 -21.32 -9.91
N GLY A 657 -28.13 -20.04 -9.62
CA GLY A 657 -29.27 -19.29 -10.12
C GLY A 657 -30.61 -19.80 -9.60
N ARG A 658 -31.35 -20.55 -10.44
CA ARG A 658 -32.69 -21.07 -10.09
C ARG A 658 -32.66 -22.48 -9.54
N ASP A 659 -31.52 -23.16 -9.57
CA ASP A 659 -31.38 -24.47 -8.95
C ASP A 659 -31.10 -24.33 -7.45
N PHE A 660 -32.17 -24.12 -6.69
CA PHE A 660 -32.08 -23.90 -5.25
C PHE A 660 -31.58 -25.14 -4.49
N GLU A 661 -31.85 -26.35 -5.00
CA GLU A 661 -31.41 -27.59 -4.37
C GLU A 661 -29.90 -27.76 -4.52
N GLN A 662 -29.36 -27.49 -5.72
CA GLN A 662 -27.91 -27.52 -5.95
C GLN A 662 -27.19 -26.44 -5.13
N GLN A 663 -27.74 -25.22 -5.06
CA GLN A 663 -27.19 -24.16 -4.19
C GLN A 663 -27.17 -24.57 -2.71
N MET A 664 -28.25 -25.22 -2.25
CA MET A 664 -28.33 -25.69 -0.87
C MET A 664 -27.31 -26.80 -0.59
N ASN A 665 -27.14 -27.75 -1.51
CA ASN A 665 -26.14 -28.82 -1.39
C ASN A 665 -24.72 -28.26 -1.29
N PHE A 666 -24.39 -27.23 -2.10
CA PHE A 666 -23.11 -26.53 -2.00
C PHE A 666 -22.90 -25.89 -0.61
N TYR A 667 -23.92 -25.24 -0.04
CA TYR A 667 -23.79 -24.68 1.31
C TYR A 667 -23.63 -25.76 2.39
N VAL A 668 -24.28 -26.92 2.24
CA VAL A 668 -24.09 -28.07 3.14
C VAL A 668 -22.66 -28.60 3.06
N GLU A 669 -22.09 -28.73 1.86
CA GLU A 669 -20.71 -29.13 1.65
C GLU A 669 -19.73 -28.10 2.26
N ALA A 670 -19.93 -26.81 1.98
CA ALA A 670 -19.11 -25.73 2.52
C ALA A 670 -19.13 -25.69 4.06
N ARG A 671 -20.28 -25.93 4.69
CA ARG A 671 -20.38 -26.04 6.15
C ARG A 671 -19.59 -27.24 6.70
N GLY A 672 -19.61 -28.36 6.00
CA GLY A 672 -18.85 -29.55 6.38
C GLY A 672 -17.34 -29.33 6.23
N ALA A 673 -16.91 -28.63 5.18
CA ALA A 673 -15.51 -28.36 4.90
C ALA A 673 -14.90 -27.27 5.81
N PHE A 674 -15.67 -26.24 6.18
CA PHE A 674 -15.16 -25.03 6.85
C PHE A 674 -15.70 -24.84 8.27
N SER A 675 -15.88 -25.93 9.02
CA SER A 675 -16.55 -25.91 10.34
C SER A 675 -15.84 -25.07 11.41
N ASN A 676 -14.54 -24.82 11.26
CA ASN A 676 -13.72 -24.19 12.30
C ASN A 676 -13.66 -22.65 12.20
N ILE A 677 -14.29 -22.07 11.17
CA ILE A 677 -14.20 -20.64 10.89
C ILE A 677 -15.57 -19.98 11.10
N ASP A 678 -15.72 -19.26 12.21
CA ASP A 678 -16.97 -18.63 12.65
C ASP A 678 -17.54 -17.64 11.62
N THR A 679 -16.67 -16.87 10.96
CA THR A 679 -17.06 -15.87 9.95
C THR A 679 -17.68 -16.53 8.73
N VAL A 680 -17.18 -17.71 8.34
CA VAL A 680 -17.71 -18.50 7.23
C VAL A 680 -19.06 -19.10 7.59
N LEU A 681 -19.21 -19.65 8.80
CA LEU A 681 -20.49 -20.16 9.29
C LEU A 681 -21.56 -19.06 9.34
N ALA A 682 -21.20 -17.87 9.82
CA ALA A 682 -22.10 -16.71 9.84
C ALA A 682 -22.52 -16.28 8.42
N GLU A 683 -21.58 -16.23 7.48
CA GLU A 683 -21.87 -15.92 6.08
C GLU A 683 -22.79 -16.99 5.44
N LEU A 684 -22.54 -18.27 5.69
CA LEU A 684 -23.39 -19.36 5.18
C LEU A 684 -24.84 -19.23 5.67
N VAL A 685 -25.05 -18.91 6.95
CA VAL A 685 -26.40 -18.66 7.50
C VAL A 685 -27.06 -17.47 6.79
N GLN A 686 -26.33 -16.37 6.59
CA GLN A 686 -26.85 -15.22 5.84
C GLN A 686 -27.19 -15.57 4.39
N ARG A 687 -26.35 -16.37 3.71
CA ARG A 687 -26.57 -16.81 2.33
C ARG A 687 -27.79 -17.72 2.21
N VAL A 688 -28.00 -18.63 3.14
CA VAL A 688 -29.20 -19.49 3.19
C VAL A 688 -30.46 -18.66 3.48
N ASN A 689 -30.36 -17.65 4.36
CA ASN A 689 -31.46 -16.70 4.59
C ASN A 689 -31.77 -15.89 3.31
N CYS A 690 -30.76 -15.42 2.58
CA CYS A 690 -30.95 -14.77 1.27
C CYS A 690 -31.57 -15.71 0.24
N LEU A 691 -31.14 -16.97 0.17
CA LEU A 691 -31.71 -18.00 -0.72
C LEU A 691 -33.20 -18.19 -0.44
N THR A 692 -33.57 -18.20 0.83
CA THR A 692 -34.96 -18.31 1.29
C THR A 692 -35.79 -17.11 0.83
N VAL A 693 -35.27 -15.89 1.01
CA VAL A 693 -35.93 -14.65 0.55
C VAL A 693 -36.06 -14.60 -0.97
N ASN A 694 -35.02 -15.00 -1.72
CA ASN A 694 -35.05 -15.08 -3.18
C ASN A 694 -36.10 -16.08 -3.68
N THR A 695 -36.19 -17.23 -3.01
CA THR A 695 -37.23 -18.24 -3.29
C THR A 695 -38.62 -17.61 -3.15
N ARG A 696 -38.88 -16.86 -2.07
CA ARG A 696 -40.15 -16.14 -1.88
C ARG A 696 -40.42 -15.09 -2.95
N HIS A 697 -39.42 -14.32 -3.36
CA HIS A 697 -39.59 -13.33 -4.44
C HIS A 697 -40.02 -14.00 -5.76
N ILE A 698 -39.44 -15.15 -6.07
CA ILE A 698 -39.77 -15.91 -7.29
C ILE A 698 -41.19 -16.48 -7.22
N VAL A 699 -41.60 -17.01 -6.06
CA VAL A 699 -42.96 -17.53 -5.86
C VAL A 699 -44.00 -16.48 -5.46
N LYS A 700 -43.60 -15.19 -5.40
CA LYS A 700 -44.46 -14.06 -4.99
C LYS A 700 -45.23 -14.31 -3.69
N GLY A 701 -44.59 -14.93 -2.71
CA GLY A 701 -45.18 -15.24 -1.40
C GLY A 701 -46.18 -16.43 -1.35
N ILE A 702 -46.42 -17.12 -2.47
CA ILE A 702 -47.26 -18.33 -2.53
C ILE A 702 -46.35 -19.56 -2.62
N HIS A 703 -46.04 -20.19 -1.49
CA HIS A 703 -45.24 -21.41 -1.50
C HIS A 703 -46.08 -22.63 -1.93
N THR A 704 -45.58 -23.39 -2.90
CA THR A 704 -46.01 -24.77 -3.16
C THR A 704 -45.51 -25.70 -2.05
N ARG A 705 -46.04 -26.93 -1.96
CA ARG A 705 -45.58 -27.94 -0.98
C ARG A 705 -44.06 -28.13 -1.01
N LYS A 706 -43.48 -28.30 -2.22
CA LYS A 706 -42.02 -28.47 -2.40
C LYS A 706 -41.23 -27.25 -1.94
N THR A 707 -41.63 -26.05 -2.34
CA THR A 707 -40.93 -24.82 -1.94
C THR A 707 -41.10 -24.51 -0.45
N ALA A 708 -42.21 -24.93 0.17
CA ALA A 708 -42.40 -24.79 1.61
C ALA A 708 -41.51 -25.79 2.39
N ASP A 709 -41.40 -27.04 1.90
CA ASP A 709 -40.45 -28.02 2.45
C ASP A 709 -39.00 -27.51 2.34
N PHE A 710 -38.64 -26.92 1.19
CA PHE A 710 -37.33 -26.34 0.95
C PHE A 710 -37.00 -25.18 1.90
N VAL A 711 -37.90 -24.20 2.04
CA VAL A 711 -37.75 -23.08 2.99
C VAL A 711 -37.62 -23.59 4.43
N ARG A 712 -38.40 -24.62 4.81
CA ARG A 712 -38.25 -25.26 6.13
C ARG A 712 -36.88 -25.91 6.31
N ALA A 713 -36.35 -26.55 5.27
CA ALA A 713 -35.00 -27.12 5.29
C ALA A 713 -33.93 -26.03 5.43
N CYS A 714 -34.08 -24.88 4.74
CA CYS A 714 -33.19 -23.72 4.90
C CYS A 714 -33.23 -23.17 6.34
N ALA A 715 -34.41 -23.00 6.92
CA ALA A 715 -34.55 -22.57 8.30
C ALA A 715 -33.95 -23.57 9.29
N ALA A 716 -34.13 -24.88 9.05
CA ALA A 716 -33.52 -25.93 9.87
C ALA A 716 -32.00 -25.89 9.78
N TYR A 717 -31.43 -25.70 8.59
CA TYR A 717 -29.99 -25.52 8.37
C TYR A 717 -29.44 -24.33 9.18
N CYS A 718 -30.09 -23.17 9.11
CA CYS A 718 -29.69 -22.00 9.91
C CYS A 718 -29.72 -22.35 11.40
N PHE A 719 -30.81 -22.98 11.88
CA PHE A 719 -31.00 -23.32 13.28
C PHE A 719 -29.92 -24.27 13.84
N ILE A 720 -29.43 -25.23 13.04
CA ILE A 720 -28.38 -26.16 13.48
C ILE A 720 -26.96 -25.63 13.26
N THR A 721 -26.78 -24.60 12.45
CA THR A 721 -25.46 -24.01 12.14
C THR A 721 -25.10 -22.91 13.13
N ILE A 722 -26.06 -22.10 13.57
CA ILE A 722 -25.83 -21.00 14.51
C ILE A 722 -25.19 -21.45 15.84
N PRO A 723 -25.60 -22.58 16.49
CA PRO A 723 -24.94 -23.05 17.71
C PRO A 723 -23.43 -23.30 17.59
N SER A 724 -22.94 -23.58 16.39
CA SER A 724 -21.53 -23.87 16.13
C SER A 724 -20.63 -22.63 16.17
N ILE A 725 -21.20 -21.42 16.16
CA ILE A 725 -20.45 -20.15 16.22
C ILE A 725 -20.10 -19.83 17.68
N VAL A 726 -18.86 -19.46 17.96
CA VAL A 726 -18.40 -19.16 19.33
C VAL A 726 -18.98 -17.83 19.83
N SER A 727 -19.01 -16.80 18.98
CA SER A 727 -19.50 -15.45 19.34
C SER A 727 -20.99 -15.42 19.70
N GLU A 728 -21.30 -15.13 20.96
CA GLU A 728 -22.67 -15.04 21.48
C GLU A 728 -23.50 -13.92 20.81
N LYS A 729 -22.86 -12.76 20.56
CA LYS A 729 -23.51 -11.61 19.91
C LYS A 729 -23.95 -11.98 18.49
N THR A 730 -23.06 -12.63 17.75
CA THR A 730 -23.33 -13.07 16.37
C THR A 730 -24.43 -14.13 16.35
N ARG A 731 -24.43 -15.08 17.31
CA ARG A 731 -25.51 -16.06 17.44
C ARG A 731 -26.87 -15.41 17.67
N LEU A 732 -26.96 -14.44 18.58
CA LEU A 732 -28.20 -13.70 18.85
C LEU A 732 -28.70 -12.98 17.59
N GLU A 733 -27.85 -12.21 16.92
CA GLU A 733 -28.21 -11.52 15.67
C GLU A 733 -28.69 -12.47 14.58
N LEU A 734 -28.01 -13.61 14.39
CA LEU A 734 -28.36 -14.59 13.37
C LEU A 734 -29.65 -15.36 13.69
N TYR A 735 -29.92 -15.68 14.96
CA TYR A 735 -31.20 -16.29 15.34
C TYR A 735 -32.37 -15.34 15.14
N LEU A 736 -32.21 -14.06 15.50
CA LEU A 736 -33.24 -13.05 15.26
C LEU A 736 -33.51 -12.89 13.76
N LEU A 737 -32.45 -12.74 12.96
CA LEU A 737 -32.56 -12.61 11.50
C LEU A 737 -33.21 -13.85 10.86
N SER A 738 -32.77 -15.05 11.24
CA SER A 738 -33.32 -16.31 10.71
C SER A 738 -34.79 -16.49 11.13
N GLY A 739 -35.15 -16.09 12.35
CA GLY A 739 -36.54 -16.06 12.82
C GLY A 739 -37.41 -15.07 12.03
N GLN A 740 -36.90 -13.87 11.73
CA GLN A 740 -37.58 -12.88 10.89
C GLN A 740 -37.77 -13.39 9.45
N VAL A 741 -36.76 -14.04 8.87
CA VAL A 741 -36.85 -14.63 7.52
C VAL A 741 -37.82 -15.81 7.50
N ALA A 742 -37.82 -16.66 8.53
CA ALA A 742 -38.80 -17.75 8.67
C ALA A 742 -40.24 -17.21 8.78
N LEU A 743 -40.46 -16.16 9.58
CA LEU A 743 -41.74 -15.46 9.69
C LEU A 743 -42.15 -14.89 8.32
N PHE A 744 -41.22 -14.20 7.64
CA PHE A 744 -41.40 -13.70 6.29
C PHE A 744 -41.65 -14.82 5.28
N ASN A 745 -41.45 -16.10 5.57
CA ASN A 745 -41.79 -17.21 4.66
C ASN A 745 -42.93 -18.10 5.20
N GLN A 746 -43.77 -17.59 6.10
CA GLN A 746 -44.90 -18.32 6.70
C GLN A 746 -44.50 -19.60 7.43
N CYS A 747 -43.23 -19.71 7.86
CA CYS A 747 -42.70 -20.85 8.62
C CYS A 747 -42.77 -20.57 10.12
N LEU A 748 -44.00 -20.49 10.65
CA LEU A 748 -44.26 -20.04 12.02
C LEU A 748 -43.59 -20.93 13.08
N GLY A 749 -43.60 -22.25 12.90
CA GLY A 749 -42.97 -23.17 13.85
C GLY A 749 -41.45 -22.99 13.96
N GLN A 750 -40.77 -22.76 12.83
CA GLN A 750 -39.33 -22.50 12.78
C GLN A 750 -39.00 -21.10 13.33
N ALA A 751 -39.84 -20.10 13.06
CA ALA A 751 -39.68 -18.76 13.63
C ALA A 751 -39.80 -18.78 15.16
N ASP A 752 -40.82 -19.46 15.69
CA ASP A 752 -41.05 -19.64 17.13
C ASP A 752 -39.88 -20.39 17.80
N ALA A 753 -39.31 -21.41 17.15
CA ALA A 753 -38.10 -22.09 17.62
C ALA A 753 -36.90 -21.14 17.70
N CYS A 754 -36.67 -20.30 16.68
CA CYS A 754 -35.58 -19.31 16.68
C CYS A 754 -35.75 -18.28 17.80
N PHE A 755 -36.97 -17.76 18.01
CA PHE A 755 -37.21 -16.78 19.09
C PHE A 755 -37.05 -17.40 20.47
N LYS A 756 -37.44 -18.66 20.67
CA LYS A 756 -37.14 -19.38 21.93
C LYS A 756 -35.66 -19.59 22.15
N ALA A 757 -34.90 -19.90 21.10
CA ALA A 757 -33.45 -19.99 21.18
C ALA A 757 -32.84 -18.63 21.59
N VAL A 758 -33.33 -17.52 21.04
CA VAL A 758 -32.94 -16.17 21.49
C VAL A 758 -33.22 -15.98 22.98
N LEU A 759 -34.40 -16.36 23.47
CA LEU A 759 -34.74 -16.22 24.89
C LEU A 759 -33.84 -17.07 25.80
N SER A 760 -33.59 -18.32 25.43
CA SER A 760 -32.70 -19.22 26.17
C SER A 760 -31.27 -18.69 26.20
N MET A 761 -30.77 -18.19 25.08
CA MET A 761 -29.43 -17.62 25.01
C MET A 761 -29.30 -16.34 25.81
N LEU A 762 -30.34 -15.49 25.80
CA LEU A 762 -30.35 -14.27 26.61
C LEU A 762 -30.35 -14.60 28.11
N SER A 763 -31.01 -15.67 28.57
CA SER A 763 -30.97 -16.06 29.99
C SER A 763 -29.62 -16.60 30.45
N ASP A 764 -28.82 -17.13 29.52
CA ASP A 764 -27.50 -17.70 29.83
C ASP A 764 -26.40 -16.62 29.97
N LEU A 765 -26.69 -15.36 29.63
CA LEU A 765 -25.73 -14.25 29.73
C LEU A 765 -25.52 -13.81 31.19
N GLN A 766 -24.46 -14.31 31.82
CA GLN A 766 -24.18 -14.05 33.25
C GLN A 766 -23.43 -12.73 33.53
N ASP A 767 -22.66 -12.17 32.59
CA ASP A 767 -21.84 -10.96 32.82
C ASP A 767 -22.11 -9.85 31.79
N VAL A 768 -22.91 -8.85 32.16
CA VAL A 768 -23.23 -7.71 31.29
C VAL A 768 -22.23 -6.57 31.48
N THR A 769 -21.19 -6.52 30.64
CA THR A 769 -20.28 -5.35 30.58
C THR A 769 -20.97 -4.11 29.96
N THR A 770 -20.46 -2.90 30.22
CA THR A 770 -21.03 -1.65 29.67
C THR A 770 -21.13 -1.63 28.13
N LYS A 771 -20.19 -2.27 27.42
CA LYS A 771 -20.26 -2.41 25.95
C LYS A 771 -21.32 -3.43 25.52
N SER A 772 -21.54 -4.47 26.32
CA SER A 772 -22.63 -5.43 26.13
C SER A 772 -24.00 -4.80 26.39
N GLU A 773 -24.14 -3.88 27.36
CA GLU A 773 -25.42 -3.18 27.62
C GLU A 773 -25.90 -2.35 26.42
N ILE A 774 -25.00 -1.65 25.72
CA ILE A 774 -25.36 -0.82 24.55
C ILE A 774 -25.87 -1.72 23.42
N PHE A 775 -25.18 -2.84 23.17
CA PHE A 775 -25.60 -3.85 22.19
C PHE A 775 -26.95 -4.48 22.58
N LEU A 776 -27.08 -4.97 23.81
CA LEU A 776 -28.30 -5.62 24.29
C LEU A 776 -29.50 -4.66 24.26
N SER A 777 -29.31 -3.39 24.62
CA SER A 777 -30.37 -2.39 24.55
C SER A 777 -30.91 -2.23 23.13
N SER A 778 -30.03 -2.10 22.13
CA SER A 778 -30.41 -2.05 20.73
C SER A 778 -31.10 -3.33 20.27
N TYR A 779 -30.49 -4.47 20.60
CA TYR A 779 -30.95 -5.78 20.17
C TYR A 779 -32.34 -6.09 20.72
N ILE A 780 -32.57 -5.86 22.02
CA ILE A 780 -33.88 -6.03 22.66
C ILE A 780 -34.93 -5.13 22.02
N ARG A 781 -34.60 -3.88 21.68
CA ARG A 781 -35.53 -2.99 20.95
C ARG A 781 -35.93 -3.56 19.60
N GLN A 782 -35.00 -4.21 18.88
CA GLN A 782 -35.29 -4.89 17.62
C GLN A 782 -36.15 -6.15 17.82
N VAL A 783 -35.90 -6.92 18.89
CA VAL A 783 -36.75 -8.06 19.28
C VAL A 783 -38.17 -7.58 19.61
N LEU A 784 -38.31 -6.54 20.44
CA LEU A 784 -39.61 -5.94 20.78
C LEU A 784 -40.37 -5.47 19.53
N SER A 785 -39.69 -4.82 18.58
CA SER A 785 -40.29 -4.47 17.31
C SER A 785 -40.80 -5.73 16.60
N THR A 786 -39.96 -6.76 16.47
CA THR A 786 -40.32 -8.01 15.78
C THR A 786 -41.53 -8.69 16.42
N LEU A 787 -41.60 -8.73 17.76
CA LEU A 787 -42.70 -9.36 18.50
C LEU A 787 -44.06 -8.69 18.25
N LEU A 788 -44.13 -7.46 17.73
CA LEU A 788 -45.41 -6.84 17.37
C LEU A 788 -46.16 -7.66 16.31
N VAL A 789 -45.44 -8.16 15.31
CA VAL A 789 -46.04 -8.85 14.15
C VAL A 789 -46.02 -10.37 14.27
N VAL A 790 -45.42 -10.90 15.34
CA VAL A 790 -45.37 -12.35 15.60
C VAL A 790 -46.73 -12.81 16.15
N PRO A 791 -47.37 -13.82 15.54
CA PRO A 791 -48.61 -14.39 16.07
C PRO A 791 -48.37 -15.11 17.38
N ASP A 792 -49.28 -14.93 18.34
CA ASP A 792 -49.28 -15.71 19.57
C ASP A 792 -49.66 -17.17 19.30
N ASN A 793 -49.06 -18.08 20.08
CA ASN A 793 -49.40 -19.49 20.03
C ASN A 793 -50.72 -19.73 20.80
N PRO A 794 -51.77 -20.29 20.17
CA PRO A 794 -53.05 -20.55 20.80
C PRO A 794 -52.98 -21.40 22.09
N GLU A 795 -51.98 -22.28 22.20
CA GLU A 795 -51.83 -23.22 23.32
C GLU A 795 -51.11 -22.62 24.54
N ARG A 796 -50.30 -21.56 24.34
CA ARG A 796 -49.40 -21.01 25.38
C ARG A 796 -49.94 -19.76 26.06
N GLY A 797 -51.13 -19.34 25.67
CA GLY A 797 -51.75 -18.11 26.14
C GLY A 797 -51.15 -16.86 25.52
N VAL A 798 -51.84 -15.75 25.77
CA VAL A 798 -51.57 -14.45 25.16
C VAL A 798 -50.26 -13.85 25.68
N LEU A 799 -49.50 -13.22 24.78
CA LEU A 799 -48.23 -12.52 25.01
C LEU A 799 -47.13 -13.42 25.60
N SER A 800 -47.17 -14.73 25.32
CA SER A 800 -46.25 -15.70 25.93
C SER A 800 -44.77 -15.41 25.66
N LEU A 801 -44.41 -15.05 24.42
CA LEU A 801 -43.03 -14.68 24.07
C LEU A 801 -42.60 -13.35 24.71
N LEU A 802 -43.49 -12.36 24.79
CA LEU A 802 -43.21 -11.08 25.44
C LEU A 802 -43.01 -11.27 26.96
N LYS A 803 -43.85 -12.09 27.60
CA LYS A 803 -43.69 -12.46 29.02
C LYS A 803 -42.38 -13.20 29.26
N GLY A 804 -42.03 -14.13 28.37
CA GLY A 804 -40.73 -14.81 28.39
C GLY A 804 -39.57 -13.82 28.32
N LEU A 805 -39.61 -12.88 27.37
CA LEU A 805 -38.60 -11.83 27.22
C LEU A 805 -38.49 -10.94 28.48
N LEU A 806 -39.62 -10.55 29.06
CA LEU A 806 -39.63 -9.71 30.26
C LEU A 806 -39.03 -10.40 31.48
N ASN A 807 -39.30 -11.70 31.66
CA ASN A 807 -38.68 -12.48 32.72
C ASN A 807 -37.16 -12.53 32.55
N VAL A 808 -36.68 -12.81 31.32
CA VAL A 808 -35.25 -12.83 31.02
C VAL A 808 -34.61 -11.46 31.25
N ILE A 809 -35.23 -10.38 30.77
CA ILE A 809 -34.73 -9.02 30.96
C ILE A 809 -34.66 -8.65 32.44
N ARG A 810 -35.63 -9.07 33.26
CA ARG A 810 -35.62 -8.79 34.70
C ARG A 810 -34.49 -9.51 35.42
N ASP A 811 -34.20 -10.75 35.02
CA ASP A 811 -33.26 -11.63 35.70
C ASP A 811 -31.79 -11.37 35.26
N LEU A 812 -31.56 -10.50 34.26
CA LEU A 812 -30.23 -10.04 33.85
C LEU A 812 -29.62 -9.01 34.82
N ASP A 813 -28.30 -9.10 35.05
CA ASP A 813 -27.57 -8.19 35.94
C ASP A 813 -27.24 -6.84 35.26
N TRP A 814 -28.21 -5.93 35.24
CA TRP A 814 -28.04 -4.58 34.69
C TRP A 814 -27.24 -3.65 35.61
N ASN A 815 -26.40 -2.80 35.01
CA ASN A 815 -25.74 -1.73 35.75
C ASN A 815 -26.75 -0.66 36.18
N LYS A 816 -26.93 -0.55 37.50
CA LYS A 816 -27.85 0.40 38.15
C LYS A 816 -27.57 1.86 37.77
N GLN A 817 -26.33 2.22 37.42
CA GLN A 817 -25.98 3.61 37.08
C GLN A 817 -26.49 4.04 35.70
N ASN A 818 -26.58 3.12 34.72
CA ASN A 818 -26.94 3.45 33.34
C ASN A 818 -28.45 3.51 33.09
N CYS A 819 -29.25 2.89 33.98
CA CYS A 819 -30.72 2.84 33.91
C CYS A 819 -31.26 2.35 32.56
N VAL A 820 -30.56 1.39 31.94
CA VAL A 820 -30.95 0.82 30.64
C VAL A 820 -32.25 0.02 30.77
N LEU A 821 -32.38 -0.77 31.82
CA LEU A 821 -33.58 -1.55 32.14
C LEU A 821 -34.85 -0.68 32.20
N GLY A 822 -34.79 0.46 32.88
CA GLY A 822 -35.91 1.41 32.95
C GLY A 822 -36.31 1.95 31.57
N SER A 823 -35.33 2.30 30.73
CA SER A 823 -35.60 2.73 29.35
C SER A 823 -36.21 1.60 28.50
N LEU A 824 -35.75 0.35 28.68
CA LEU A 824 -36.34 -0.81 27.99
C LEU A 824 -37.80 -1.03 28.39
N TYR A 825 -38.12 -0.97 29.68
CA TYR A 825 -39.50 -1.06 30.15
C TYR A 825 -40.40 0.06 29.61
N VAL A 826 -39.90 1.29 29.48
CA VAL A 826 -40.63 2.37 28.80
C VAL A 826 -40.93 2.01 27.33
N ASN A 827 -39.99 1.38 26.60
CA ASN A 827 -40.23 0.92 25.24
C ASN A 827 -41.24 -0.25 25.18
N VAL A 828 -41.30 -1.10 26.21
CA VAL A 828 -42.32 -2.15 26.29
C VAL A 828 -43.71 -1.55 26.47
N ILE A 829 -43.86 -0.47 27.24
CA ILE A 829 -45.13 0.26 27.35
C ILE A 829 -45.56 0.80 25.97
N ASP A 830 -44.62 1.30 25.16
CA ASP A 830 -44.93 1.70 23.79
C ASP A 830 -45.42 0.53 22.93
N LEU A 831 -44.75 -0.62 23.00
CA LEU A 831 -45.15 -1.83 22.28
C LEU A 831 -46.56 -2.28 22.67
N LEU A 832 -46.81 -2.43 23.98
CA LEU A 832 -48.11 -2.83 24.53
C LEU A 832 -49.22 -1.84 24.14
N SER A 833 -48.89 -0.54 24.05
CA SER A 833 -49.83 0.49 23.61
C SER A 833 -50.15 0.43 22.12
N VAL A 834 -49.24 -0.10 21.30
CA VAL A 834 -49.50 -0.38 19.87
C VAL A 834 -50.28 -1.69 19.74
N MET A 835 -49.93 -2.71 20.53
CA MET A 835 -50.65 -3.98 20.56
C MET A 835 -52.13 -3.84 20.94
N SER A 836 -52.51 -2.79 21.67
CA SER A 836 -53.89 -2.52 22.05
C SER A 836 -54.74 -1.89 20.93
N GLN A 837 -54.14 -1.43 19.84
CA GLN A 837 -54.87 -0.79 18.73
C GLN A 837 -55.61 -1.84 17.89
N GLU A 838 -56.66 -1.42 17.17
CA GLU A 838 -57.45 -2.31 16.30
C GLU A 838 -56.66 -2.82 15.09
N GLU A 839 -55.72 -2.02 14.58
CA GLU A 839 -54.84 -2.36 13.46
C GLU A 839 -53.42 -1.89 13.77
N TYR A 840 -52.42 -2.74 13.50
CA TYR A 840 -51.01 -2.41 13.71
C TYR A 840 -50.46 -1.49 12.63
N SER A 841 -49.40 -0.75 12.97
CA SER A 841 -48.78 0.22 12.04
C SER A 841 -48.04 -0.42 10.87
N TYR A 842 -47.70 -1.70 10.96
CA TYR A 842 -47.09 -2.48 9.88
C TYR A 842 -47.38 -3.97 10.08
N HIS A 843 -47.37 -4.72 8.97
CA HIS A 843 -47.65 -6.16 8.93
C HIS A 843 -46.64 -6.89 8.08
N VAL A 844 -46.56 -8.20 8.28
CA VAL A 844 -45.83 -9.11 7.39
C VAL A 844 -46.82 -9.73 6.41
N ASP A 845 -46.53 -9.60 5.12
CA ASP A 845 -47.40 -10.11 4.06
C ASP A 845 -47.71 -11.61 4.24
N ARG A 846 -49.01 -11.89 4.43
CA ARG A 846 -49.64 -13.22 4.66
C ARG A 846 -49.34 -13.88 6.00
N VAL A 847 -48.97 -13.10 7.00
CA VAL A 847 -48.92 -13.56 8.39
C VAL A 847 -49.99 -12.81 9.16
N GLU A 848 -50.89 -13.55 9.80
CA GLU A 848 -51.92 -12.96 10.66
C GLU A 848 -51.26 -12.56 11.99
N SER A 849 -51.10 -11.26 12.22
CA SER A 849 -50.58 -10.73 13.48
C SER A 849 -51.68 -10.65 14.55
N ASN A 850 -51.29 -10.32 15.78
CA ASN A 850 -52.18 -10.34 16.95
C ASN A 850 -53.36 -9.34 16.86
N ASP A 851 -53.29 -8.30 16.04
CA ASP A 851 -54.44 -7.43 15.72
C ASP A 851 -55.49 -8.13 14.87
N SER A 852 -55.10 -9.01 13.94
CA SER A 852 -56.05 -9.85 13.21
C SER A 852 -56.58 -11.00 14.07
N LEU A 853 -55.77 -11.54 14.97
CA LEU A 853 -56.13 -12.71 15.80
C LEU A 853 -57.03 -12.33 17.00
N TYR A 854 -56.69 -11.25 17.71
CA TYR A 854 -57.39 -10.80 18.91
C TYR A 854 -58.08 -9.44 18.72
N GLY A 855 -57.55 -8.58 17.84
CA GLY A 855 -57.99 -7.20 17.70
C GLY A 855 -57.99 -6.45 19.03
N SER A 856 -58.97 -5.58 19.23
CA SER A 856 -59.22 -4.92 20.52
C SER A 856 -60.19 -5.70 21.42
N ASP A 857 -60.09 -7.05 21.46
CA ASP A 857 -60.92 -7.85 22.37
C ASP A 857 -60.67 -7.46 23.83
N THR A 858 -61.77 -7.37 24.57
CA THR A 858 -61.83 -7.04 26.00
C THR A 858 -60.89 -7.90 26.85
N LYS A 859 -60.78 -9.21 26.59
CA LYS A 859 -59.88 -10.12 27.34
C LYS A 859 -58.41 -9.83 27.06
N PHE A 860 -58.08 -9.54 25.80
CA PHE A 860 -56.73 -9.17 25.38
C PHE A 860 -56.29 -7.82 25.96
N LEU A 861 -57.17 -6.83 25.92
CA LEU A 861 -56.94 -5.51 26.50
C LEU A 861 -56.76 -5.56 28.02
N VAL A 862 -57.52 -6.41 28.72
CA VAL A 862 -57.34 -6.62 30.17
C VAL A 862 -55.93 -7.15 30.45
N GLU A 863 -55.46 -8.12 29.67
CA GLU A 863 -54.12 -8.67 29.85
C GLU A 863 -53.00 -7.65 29.55
N ILE A 864 -53.15 -6.87 28.46
CA ILE A 864 -52.24 -5.76 28.16
C ILE A 864 -52.20 -4.74 29.30
N ASN A 865 -53.36 -4.37 29.84
CA ASN A 865 -53.47 -3.40 30.93
C ASN A 865 -52.86 -3.92 32.24
N ASN A 866 -53.03 -5.22 32.53
CA ASN A 866 -52.37 -5.89 33.65
C ASN A 866 -50.85 -5.83 33.50
N MET A 867 -50.32 -6.16 32.32
CA MET A 867 -48.88 -6.11 32.03
C MET A 867 -48.32 -4.69 32.15
N CYS A 868 -49.00 -3.67 31.59
CA CYS A 868 -48.61 -2.27 31.77
C CYS A 868 -48.58 -1.86 33.25
N SER A 869 -49.55 -2.32 34.05
CA SER A 869 -49.60 -2.04 35.49
C SER A 869 -48.39 -2.62 36.23
N ILE A 870 -48.02 -3.87 35.91
CA ILE A 870 -46.82 -4.54 36.46
C ILE A 870 -45.55 -3.78 36.07
N ILE A 871 -45.38 -3.46 34.79
CA ILE A 871 -44.19 -2.77 34.27
C ILE A 871 -44.05 -1.36 34.86
N ILE A 872 -45.16 -0.62 35.00
CA ILE A 872 -45.14 0.69 35.66
C ILE A 872 -44.73 0.54 37.14
N GLY A 873 -45.22 -0.49 37.82
CA GLY A 873 -44.77 -0.84 39.17
C GLY A 873 -43.24 -1.03 39.26
N GLU A 874 -42.67 -1.81 38.34
CA GLU A 874 -41.22 -2.05 38.26
C GLU A 874 -40.42 -0.79 37.87
N ILE A 875 -40.93 0.08 37.00
CA ILE A 875 -40.24 1.35 36.72
C ILE A 875 -40.25 2.25 37.96
N LEU A 876 -41.31 2.24 38.76
CA LEU A 876 -41.41 3.03 39.98
C LEU A 876 -40.48 2.52 41.09
N THR A 877 -40.28 1.19 41.20
CA THR A 877 -39.25 0.62 42.10
C THR A 877 -37.86 1.04 41.64
N LEU A 878 -37.55 0.95 40.35
CA LEU A 878 -36.27 1.43 39.79
C LEU A 878 -36.05 2.94 40.02
N LEU A 879 -37.07 3.78 39.83
CA LEU A 879 -37.00 5.22 40.11
C LEU A 879 -36.72 5.50 41.59
N LYS A 880 -37.25 4.66 42.50
CA LYS A 880 -36.98 4.76 43.94
C LYS A 880 -35.54 4.37 44.25
N ASP A 881 -35.04 3.30 43.65
CA ASP A 881 -33.70 2.75 43.89
C ASP A 881 -32.57 3.62 43.32
N LEU A 882 -32.79 4.29 42.19
CA LEU A 882 -31.83 5.21 41.56
C LEU A 882 -31.49 6.43 42.43
N GLY A 883 -32.35 6.79 43.38
CA GLY A 883 -32.16 7.96 44.22
C GLY A 883 -32.06 9.27 43.43
N ILE A 884 -31.62 10.33 44.09
CA ILE A 884 -31.56 11.69 43.51
C ILE A 884 -30.40 11.76 42.51
N CYS A 885 -30.69 11.62 41.23
CA CYS A 885 -29.70 11.75 40.16
C CYS A 885 -30.31 12.28 38.85
N ARG A 886 -29.47 12.76 37.93
CA ARG A 886 -29.91 13.22 36.59
C ARG A 886 -30.66 12.15 35.80
N ARG A 887 -30.29 10.89 35.98
CA ARG A 887 -30.92 9.75 35.28
C ARG A 887 -32.33 9.46 35.79
N GLN A 888 -32.58 9.64 37.09
CA GLN A 888 -33.92 9.57 37.68
C GLN A 888 -34.85 10.63 37.05
N SER A 889 -34.37 11.88 36.92
CA SER A 889 -35.14 12.95 36.26
C SER A 889 -35.43 12.64 34.79
N GLN A 890 -34.47 12.08 34.06
CA GLN A 890 -34.66 11.69 32.64
C GLN A 890 -35.70 10.57 32.49
N LEU A 891 -35.57 9.48 33.23
CA LEU A 891 -36.51 8.36 33.18
C LEU A 891 -37.92 8.77 33.62
N ALA A 892 -38.03 9.63 34.65
CA ALA A 892 -39.32 10.14 35.12
C ALA A 892 -40.04 10.97 34.02
N ILE A 893 -39.30 11.77 33.24
CA ILE A 893 -39.86 12.54 32.11
C ILE A 893 -40.25 11.60 30.96
N GLU A 894 -39.42 10.60 30.65
CA GLU A 894 -39.72 9.63 29.60
C GLU A 894 -40.99 8.82 29.94
N LEU A 895 -41.11 8.33 31.17
CA LEU A 895 -42.32 7.65 31.64
C LEU A 895 -43.53 8.60 31.67
N PHE A 896 -43.36 9.83 32.17
CA PHE A 896 -44.42 10.85 32.14
C PHE A 896 -44.98 11.04 30.73
N LEU A 897 -44.11 11.14 29.73
CA LEU A 897 -44.51 11.31 28.35
C LEU A 897 -45.37 10.13 27.87
N ARG A 898 -44.99 8.89 28.19
CA ARG A 898 -45.79 7.70 27.78
C ARG A 898 -47.11 7.62 28.53
N VAL A 899 -47.12 7.90 29.83
CA VAL A 899 -48.35 7.96 30.64
C VAL A 899 -49.31 9.01 30.09
N ALA A 900 -48.82 10.21 29.77
CA ALA A 900 -49.64 11.31 29.24
C ALA A 900 -50.16 11.05 27.82
N LEU A 901 -49.42 10.30 26.99
CA LEU A 901 -49.77 10.08 25.58
C LEU A 901 -50.53 8.78 25.30
N ARG A 902 -50.39 7.77 26.14
CA ARG A 902 -50.92 6.41 25.91
C ARG A 902 -51.86 5.92 27.02
N GLY A 903 -51.79 6.50 28.21
CA GLY A 903 -52.63 6.14 29.34
C GLY A 903 -53.95 6.91 29.35
N ASP A 904 -55.04 6.24 29.73
CA ASP A 904 -56.37 6.85 29.86
C ASP A 904 -56.39 7.81 31.06
N LEU A 905 -56.30 9.11 30.77
CA LEU A 905 -56.27 10.18 31.78
C LEU A 905 -57.63 10.45 32.44
N SER A 906 -58.71 9.80 31.98
CA SER A 906 -60.00 9.83 32.69
C SER A 906 -59.91 9.13 34.06
N MET A 907 -58.95 8.20 34.21
CA MET A 907 -58.65 7.52 35.45
C MET A 907 -57.82 8.41 36.39
N LYS A 908 -58.36 8.65 37.59
CA LYS A 908 -57.71 9.49 38.62
C LYS A 908 -56.33 8.98 39.03
N SER A 909 -56.12 7.66 39.04
CA SER A 909 -54.84 7.01 39.37
C SER A 909 -53.74 7.37 38.37
N VAL A 910 -54.03 7.27 37.07
CA VAL A 910 -53.10 7.54 35.96
C VAL A 910 -52.81 9.05 35.85
N SER A 911 -53.84 9.89 36.01
CA SER A 911 -53.68 11.35 36.04
C SER A 911 -52.82 11.82 37.23
N ALA A 912 -53.03 11.25 38.42
CA ALA A 912 -52.21 11.55 39.60
C ALA A 912 -50.76 11.07 39.43
N LEU A 913 -50.55 9.89 38.82
CA LEU A 913 -49.22 9.37 38.50
C LEU A 913 -48.46 10.32 37.56
N ALA A 914 -49.11 10.80 36.50
CA ALA A 914 -48.50 11.74 35.56
C ALA A 914 -48.03 13.04 36.25
N LEU A 915 -48.87 13.61 37.13
CA LEU A 915 -48.48 14.79 37.92
C LEU A 915 -47.29 14.52 38.84
N ASN A 916 -47.31 13.38 39.53
CA ASN A 916 -46.23 12.99 40.44
C ASN A 916 -44.91 12.75 39.70
N LEU A 917 -44.93 12.15 38.51
CA LEU A 917 -43.73 11.93 37.68
C LEU A 917 -43.16 13.25 37.16
N TRP A 918 -44.03 14.19 36.74
CA TRP A 918 -43.60 15.53 36.35
C TRP A 918 -42.92 16.26 37.51
N GLN A 919 -43.52 16.24 38.70
CA GLN A 919 -42.92 16.84 39.90
C GLN A 919 -41.62 16.15 40.32
N LEU A 920 -41.57 14.81 40.23
CA LEU A 920 -40.37 14.04 40.53
C LEU A 920 -39.21 14.43 39.62
N SER A 921 -39.49 14.69 38.33
CA SER A 921 -38.46 15.11 37.39
C SER A 921 -37.85 16.48 37.69
N LEU A 922 -38.67 17.43 38.18
CA LEU A 922 -38.24 18.78 38.57
C LEU A 922 -37.47 18.81 39.88
N LYS A 923 -37.63 17.78 40.71
CA LYS A 923 -37.00 17.70 42.03
C LYS A 923 -35.47 17.79 41.90
N ASN A 924 -34.87 18.75 42.61
CA ASN A 924 -33.42 18.98 42.69
C ASN A 924 -32.71 19.51 41.42
N GLY A 925 -33.44 20.05 40.44
CA GLY A 925 -32.85 20.85 39.35
C GLY A 925 -32.02 20.09 38.30
N ASN A 926 -32.07 18.76 38.29
CA ASN A 926 -31.28 17.93 37.37
C ASN A 926 -31.94 17.72 35.98
N ALA A 927 -33.18 18.19 35.79
CA ALA A 927 -33.90 18.07 34.52
C ALA A 927 -33.51 19.16 33.51
N ASP A 928 -33.49 18.81 32.23
CA ASP A 928 -33.28 19.78 31.15
C ASP A 928 -34.55 20.62 30.95
N VAL A 929 -34.51 21.85 31.46
CA VAL A 929 -35.61 22.81 31.40
C VAL A 929 -36.06 23.10 29.97
N LYS A 930 -35.13 23.09 28.99
CA LYS A 930 -35.47 23.31 27.57
C LYS A 930 -36.24 22.13 27.00
N TYR A 931 -35.83 20.90 27.34
CA TYR A 931 -36.52 19.68 26.91
C TYR A 931 -37.93 19.63 27.50
N MET A 932 -38.09 19.88 28.80
CA MET A 932 -39.39 19.89 29.46
C MET A 932 -40.35 20.96 28.89
N ALA A 933 -39.84 22.17 28.58
CA ALA A 933 -40.66 23.23 28.01
C ALA A 933 -41.21 22.83 26.62
N LYS A 934 -40.36 22.21 25.79
CA LYS A 934 -40.77 21.65 24.50
C LYS A 934 -41.76 20.50 24.67
N THR A 935 -41.55 19.61 25.63
CA THR A 935 -42.48 18.50 25.92
C THR A 935 -43.86 19.02 26.32
N LYS A 936 -43.93 20.06 27.18
CA LYS A 936 -45.20 20.71 27.55
C LYS A 936 -45.88 21.35 26.34
N GLU A 937 -45.13 21.99 25.45
CA GLU A 937 -45.68 22.55 24.21
C GLU A 937 -46.20 21.47 23.24
N TYR A 938 -45.47 20.36 23.10
CA TYR A 938 -45.88 19.22 22.28
C TYR A 938 -47.19 18.60 22.79
N ILE A 939 -47.29 18.34 24.09
CA ILE A 939 -48.51 17.81 24.72
C ILE A 939 -49.68 18.78 24.54
N ARG A 940 -49.44 20.10 24.64
CA ARG A 940 -50.45 21.14 24.37
C ARG A 940 -50.96 21.08 22.93
N LYS A 941 -50.05 21.01 21.95
CA LYS A 941 -50.43 20.90 20.52
C LYS A 941 -51.21 19.61 20.24
N ARG A 942 -50.81 18.49 20.86
CA ARG A 942 -51.53 17.22 20.70
C ARG A 942 -52.90 17.24 21.35
N GLY A 943 -53.03 17.79 22.56
CA GLY A 943 -54.34 17.95 23.23
C GLY A 943 -55.32 18.76 22.39
N MET A 944 -54.85 19.85 21.77
CA MET A 944 -55.65 20.63 20.82
C MET A 944 -56.02 19.84 19.57
N ALA A 945 -55.12 18.99 19.05
CA ALA A 945 -55.38 18.17 17.87
C ALA A 945 -56.34 17.01 18.12
N THR A 946 -56.31 16.42 19.32
CA THR A 946 -57.18 15.28 19.70
C THR A 946 -58.41 15.68 20.52
N ASN A 947 -58.56 16.98 20.84
CA ASN A 947 -59.63 17.54 21.67
C ASN A 947 -59.79 16.84 23.04
N ASP A 948 -58.67 16.42 23.65
CA ASP A 948 -58.66 15.66 24.89
C ASP A 948 -58.72 16.59 26.12
N ILE A 949 -59.90 16.68 26.72
CA ILE A 949 -60.19 17.55 27.88
C ILE A 949 -59.32 17.17 29.10
N HIS A 950 -59.02 15.88 29.28
CA HIS A 950 -58.25 15.41 30.44
C HIS A 950 -56.75 15.72 30.28
N LEU A 951 -56.23 15.71 29.06
CA LEU A 951 -54.87 16.17 28.76
C LEU A 951 -54.72 17.68 29.01
N HIS A 952 -55.75 18.48 28.67
CA HIS A 952 -55.79 19.90 28.98
C HIS A 952 -55.80 20.16 30.51
N GLN A 953 -56.63 19.42 31.25
CA GLN A 953 -56.66 19.50 32.72
C GLN A 953 -55.34 19.10 33.38
N LEU A 954 -54.59 18.16 32.78
CA LEU A 954 -53.26 17.78 33.24
C LEU A 954 -52.25 18.92 33.02
N LEU A 955 -52.27 19.56 31.83
CA LEU A 955 -51.38 20.66 31.47
C LEU A 955 -51.53 21.90 32.35
N ASP A 956 -52.74 22.20 32.81
CA ASP A 956 -53.03 23.32 33.71
C ASP A 956 -52.43 23.11 35.11
N LYS A 957 -52.32 21.85 35.54
CA LYS A 957 -51.75 21.46 36.85
C LYS A 957 -50.22 21.33 36.84
N ILE A 958 -49.59 21.32 35.67
CA ILE A 958 -48.15 21.19 35.47
C ILE A 958 -47.49 22.58 35.50
N ILE A 959 -46.75 22.90 36.57
CA ILE A 959 -46.12 24.21 36.78
C ILE A 959 -44.58 24.04 36.76
N PHE A 960 -43.85 24.99 36.14
CA PHE A 960 -42.41 25.16 36.33
C PHE A 960 -42.21 26.00 37.60
N GLN A 961 -41.51 25.49 38.59
CA GLN A 961 -40.96 26.35 39.64
C GLN A 961 -39.60 26.88 39.20
#